data_AF-A0A3P7GDT7-F1
#
_entry.id   AF-A0A3P7GDT7-F1
#
_cell.length_a   1.000
_cell.length_b   1.000
_cell.length_c   1.000
_cell.angle_alpha   90.00
_cell.angle_beta   90.00
_cell.angle_gamma   90.00
#
_symmetry.space_group_name_H-M   'P 1'
#
loop_
_entity.id
_entity.type
_entity.pdbx_description
1 polymer ?
#
loop_
_entity_poly.entity_id
_entity_poly.type
_entity_poly.pdbx_seq_one_letter_code
_entity_poly.pdbx_strand_id
1 'polypeptide(L)'
;MVENAEFRAGHYRLYKHELIEAAFVNREDLLSFKDCFELVKSAMSHKNYILEEAELAKLKGTDMEMMRDFSEILWENICEDPDKMDKLMKIACSRNSTLVDLVNEEIVPGSLEYYVMFFVGDPMKMDMITKTLEPIPLCDRLTDPEYQNIVKEVRELMDDKLYDRASCYLMRSLPRIVKKGCDPSEWYFDYLEACSYDSANRTIPEFVDSDYKVHMEIHKVKRRMNRTVMDSAKMAAGDSNGTALATVDESEDTCGRICRPQELYKKYRARMLNDERLTSIPDPEPIELRPYQEELVEAACRGVNTIICAPTGSGKTIVATYIIRNHLQEKRDAGEPARVAMLVPTVPLVEQQSLALNRYLRKTFWVEGMSGSEPIDIDGRAPFVLASHITIFTPQIFINLLKSIRKDDRLYFNDFTLFVFDECHHCDVLMRMLHDYNGRKPQVVGLTASLPLGSGRANVEAALDHMMDLCAKLSAHSISTVRKHLRSLQEHVTPPIDEVRNARRPRFDPFVLAISNCMTRIEATLRKELDNIRKALQLRPDEVSFPAKTENRYESFVGALKSRISTDMPGGSVKYQLIKMLDHLGYYYRTLTLSDVLPNSYAYEYLANKVHNEAIPSDVSAAAIQDELRRLFRNYVIPKELQLLENDNGESKEIIRLLHDILREQYDKEPLSRTIIFVTTRLLAEKLSEHLNNCRIIGGGPRAIGCVTSSNQSSSFNGQTAGVQRQMIEDFNTGLRKVLVATSVAEEGLDISACNLIIKYNNTGSERTLIQRRGSYRFAHLSRIGLNSRSILLALDGSIEKRELENIQKEELMRLCLKHIQTKSEAQMKILVEEKIKEQKALRETAMAQRKERRDLLTGRSFDLCCRLCGAFICKSSDMRVACDSQYVCCDPTIWQRIETRVHSNSKALSIATLVGKPYCKGTKECVCNEVLGTIVRLYGAFLPTISAKAIVVDDKDERGRMKDEKKWETISREKFFIEPITERDLKLMLTALLDYSKEMHCVFEAEAQMVAERALADAKRERKRGVRYTIED
;
A
#
# COMPACT_ATOMS: atom_id res chain seq x y z
N MET A 1 31.26 -36.69 6.71
CA MET A 1 30.56 -36.20 7.91
C MET A 1 30.54 -37.22 9.06
N VAL A 2 30.64 -38.53 8.78
CA VAL A 2 30.87 -39.58 9.78
C VAL A 2 32.11 -39.34 10.66
N GLU A 3 33.10 -38.56 10.20
CA GLU A 3 34.27 -38.17 11.01
C GLU A 3 34.00 -37.09 12.06
N ASN A 4 32.86 -36.36 12.00
CA ASN A 4 32.52 -35.34 12.98
C ASN A 4 32.01 -36.00 14.28
N ALA A 5 32.83 -35.95 15.34
CA ALA A 5 32.55 -36.57 16.63
C ALA A 5 31.29 -36.02 17.31
N GLU A 6 30.99 -34.73 17.17
CA GLU A 6 29.81 -34.09 17.76
C GLU A 6 28.52 -34.57 17.11
N PHE A 7 28.52 -34.69 15.78
CA PHE A 7 27.39 -35.24 15.03
C PHE A 7 27.14 -36.70 15.40
N ARG A 8 28.20 -37.53 15.50
CA ARG A 8 28.07 -38.95 15.91
C ARG A 8 27.46 -39.08 17.31
N ALA A 9 28.01 -38.35 18.29
CA ALA A 9 27.49 -38.36 19.66
C ALA A 9 26.04 -37.88 19.72
N GLY A 10 25.70 -36.80 19.00
CA GLY A 10 24.32 -36.31 18.87
C GLY A 10 23.37 -37.34 18.25
N HIS A 11 23.78 -37.99 17.17
CA HIS A 11 22.96 -38.99 16.49
C HIS A 11 22.71 -40.22 17.37
N TYR A 12 23.73 -40.72 18.07
CA TYR A 12 23.59 -41.85 18.99
C TYR A 12 22.66 -41.56 20.18
N ARG A 13 22.58 -40.30 20.63
CA ARG A 13 21.65 -39.91 21.69
C ARG A 13 20.18 -40.09 21.32
N LEU A 14 19.82 -40.04 20.04
CA LEU A 14 18.46 -40.38 19.58
C LEU A 14 18.13 -41.87 19.71
N TYR A 15 19.10 -42.71 20.07
CA TYR A 15 18.96 -44.15 20.34
C TYR A 15 19.18 -44.49 21.82
N LYS A 16 19.06 -43.50 22.72
CA LYS A 16 19.28 -43.64 24.16
C LYS A 16 18.74 -44.94 24.75
N HIS A 17 17.43 -45.16 24.58
CA HIS A 17 16.76 -46.31 25.18
C HIS A 17 17.27 -47.63 24.61
N GLU A 18 17.42 -47.73 23.29
CA GLU A 18 17.92 -48.94 22.65
C GLU A 18 19.37 -49.25 23.04
N LEU A 19 20.22 -48.22 23.17
CA LEU A 19 21.61 -48.37 23.59
C LEU A 19 21.73 -48.79 25.05
N ILE A 20 20.96 -48.18 25.95
CA ILE A 20 20.95 -48.54 27.37
C ILE A 20 20.47 -50.00 27.55
N GLU A 21 19.37 -50.38 26.90
CA GLU A 21 18.82 -51.73 26.99
C GLU A 21 19.78 -52.81 26.45
N ALA A 22 20.52 -52.50 25.39
CA ALA A 22 21.47 -53.45 24.79
C ALA A 22 22.84 -53.48 25.49
N ALA A 23 23.32 -52.34 25.99
CA ALA A 23 24.65 -52.24 26.57
C ALA A 23 24.70 -52.63 28.05
N PHE A 24 23.67 -52.32 28.84
CA PHE A 24 23.69 -52.48 30.30
C PHE A 24 22.79 -53.63 30.77
N VAL A 25 23.13 -54.85 30.35
CA VAL A 25 22.35 -56.06 30.65
C VAL A 25 22.76 -56.66 31.99
N ASN A 26 24.03 -56.57 32.35
CA ASN A 26 24.57 -57.11 33.58
C ASN A 26 25.54 -56.16 34.27
N ARG A 27 25.78 -56.42 35.56
CA ARG A 27 26.59 -55.56 36.45
C ARG A 27 28.01 -55.29 35.92
N GLU A 28 28.60 -56.25 35.20
CA GLU A 28 29.94 -56.11 34.62
C GLU A 28 30.01 -54.99 33.55
N ASP A 29 28.90 -54.72 32.86
CA ASP A 29 28.84 -53.65 31.85
C ASP A 29 28.90 -52.27 32.47
N LEU A 30 28.15 -52.07 33.56
CA LEU A 30 28.16 -50.82 34.31
C LEU A 30 29.56 -50.56 34.89
N LEU A 31 30.22 -51.62 35.39
CA LEU A 31 31.60 -51.55 35.88
C LEU A 31 32.62 -51.25 34.77
N SER A 32 32.34 -51.58 33.50
CA SER A 32 33.21 -51.25 32.38
C SER A 32 33.31 -49.73 32.12
N PHE A 33 32.37 -48.95 32.66
CA PHE A 33 32.36 -47.48 32.66
C PHE A 33 32.60 -46.87 34.04
N LYS A 34 33.20 -47.62 34.98
CA LYS A 34 33.46 -47.16 36.36
C LYS A 34 34.11 -45.77 36.45
N ASP A 35 35.01 -45.44 35.53
CA ASP A 35 35.72 -44.16 35.49
C ASP A 35 34.80 -42.95 35.19
N CYS A 36 33.55 -43.19 34.76
CA CYS A 36 32.55 -42.17 34.48
C CYS A 36 31.70 -41.80 35.69
N PHE A 37 31.77 -42.56 36.79
CA PHE A 37 31.01 -42.27 38.01
C PHE A 37 31.67 -41.20 38.91
N GLU A 38 32.94 -40.85 38.71
CA GLU A 38 33.70 -39.96 39.61
C GLU A 38 33.51 -38.45 39.37
N LEU A 39 32.80 -38.01 38.33
CA LEU A 39 32.81 -36.62 37.86
C LEU A 39 31.65 -35.70 38.30
N VAL A 40 30.83 -36.07 39.29
CA VAL A 40 29.69 -35.23 39.74
C VAL A 40 30.08 -34.25 40.87
N LYS A 41 31.19 -33.52 40.74
CA LYS A 41 31.62 -32.56 41.78
C LYS A 41 31.35 -31.08 41.51
N SER A 42 30.80 -30.67 40.35
CA SER A 42 30.88 -29.23 40.00
C SER A 42 29.73 -28.58 39.22
N ALA A 43 28.53 -29.14 39.10
CA ALA A 43 27.42 -28.34 38.56
C ALA A 43 26.04 -28.79 39.06
N MET A 44 25.34 -27.84 39.69
CA MET A 44 23.91 -27.79 40.02
C MET A 44 23.44 -28.53 41.29
N SER A 45 22.92 -27.71 42.20
CA SER A 45 22.28 -28.06 43.45
C SER A 45 20.90 -28.70 43.22
N HIS A 46 20.65 -29.78 43.98
CA HIS A 46 19.35 -30.43 44.26
C HIS A 46 19.15 -31.85 43.70
N LYS A 47 20.06 -32.77 44.06
CA LYS A 47 19.80 -34.09 44.69
C LYS A 47 21.14 -34.84 44.78
N ASN A 48 21.68 -34.98 45.98
CA ASN A 48 22.94 -35.68 46.22
C ASN A 48 22.73 -37.21 46.13
N TYR A 49 23.29 -37.85 45.09
CA TYR A 49 23.69 -39.26 45.16
C TYR A 49 25.21 -39.31 44.98
N ILE A 50 25.93 -39.63 46.06
CA ILE A 50 27.34 -39.99 46.00
C ILE A 50 27.35 -41.50 45.80
N LEU A 51 27.55 -41.95 44.56
CA LEU A 51 27.72 -43.37 44.28
C LEU A 51 29.15 -43.77 44.64
N GLU A 52 29.36 -44.22 45.89
CA GLU A 52 30.61 -44.87 46.28
C GLU A 52 30.71 -46.25 45.61
N GLU A 53 31.93 -46.69 45.30
CA GLU A 53 32.26 -48.03 44.76
C GLU A 53 31.60 -49.18 45.55
N ALA A 54 31.26 -48.92 46.83
CA ALA A 54 30.55 -49.81 47.74
C ALA A 54 29.05 -50.03 47.42
N GLU A 55 28.39 -49.14 46.68
CA GLU A 55 26.97 -49.30 46.30
C GLU A 55 26.81 -50.11 45.01
N LEU A 56 27.68 -49.90 44.01
CA LEU A 56 27.78 -50.80 42.85
C LEU A 56 28.15 -52.24 43.28
N ALA A 57 28.86 -52.39 44.40
CA ALA A 57 29.20 -53.69 44.96
C ALA A 57 27.99 -54.50 45.46
N LYS A 58 26.88 -53.85 45.82
CA LYS A 58 25.67 -54.45 46.41
C LYS A 58 24.64 -54.92 45.38
N LEU A 59 24.78 -54.56 44.10
CA LEU A 59 23.93 -55.05 43.01
C LEU A 59 24.05 -56.57 42.90
N LYS A 60 23.00 -57.29 43.32
CA LYS A 60 22.74 -58.68 42.95
C LYS A 60 22.03 -58.66 41.60
N GLY A 61 22.41 -59.54 40.67
CA GLY A 61 21.97 -59.53 39.26
C GLY A 61 20.48 -59.73 38.98
N THR A 62 19.59 -59.50 39.95
CA THR A 62 18.13 -59.66 39.85
C THR A 62 17.36 -58.37 40.15
N ASP A 63 18.02 -57.26 40.49
CA ASP A 63 17.35 -55.99 40.82
C ASP A 63 17.26 -55.07 39.58
N MET A 64 16.27 -55.35 38.72
CA MET A 64 16.09 -54.69 37.42
C MET A 64 15.77 -53.19 37.51
N GLU A 65 15.13 -52.76 38.61
CA GLU A 65 14.76 -51.36 38.84
C GLU A 65 15.99 -50.52 39.19
N MET A 66 16.83 -51.04 40.10
CA MET A 66 18.08 -50.41 40.46
C MET A 66 19.07 -50.34 39.28
N MET A 67 19.18 -51.41 38.48
CA MET A 67 20.00 -51.41 37.24
C MET A 67 19.56 -50.32 36.25
N ARG A 68 18.24 -50.08 36.12
CA ARG A 68 17.70 -49.03 35.26
C ARG A 68 18.09 -47.63 35.76
N ASP A 69 17.94 -47.37 37.06
CA ASP A 69 18.33 -46.09 37.66
C ASP A 69 19.83 -45.81 37.49
N PHE A 70 20.67 -46.83 37.69
CA PHE A 70 22.11 -46.73 37.45
C PHE A 70 22.45 -46.46 35.99
N SER A 71 21.74 -47.08 35.05
CA SER A 71 21.96 -46.88 33.62
C SER A 71 21.58 -45.47 33.15
N GLU A 72 20.55 -44.86 33.74
CA GLU A 72 20.15 -43.48 33.47
C GLU A 72 21.16 -42.47 34.01
N ILE A 73 21.65 -42.67 35.25
CA ILE A 73 22.71 -41.83 35.84
C ILE A 73 24.01 -41.94 35.02
N LEU A 74 24.35 -43.15 34.59
CA LEU A 74 25.54 -43.37 33.79
C LEU A 74 25.42 -42.73 32.39
N TRP A 75 24.22 -42.77 31.79
CA TRP A 75 23.93 -42.10 30.54
C TRP A 75 24.22 -40.59 30.61
N GLU A 76 23.78 -39.90 31.67
CA GLU A 76 24.05 -38.47 31.87
C GLU A 76 25.56 -38.14 31.89
N ASN A 77 26.41 -39.08 32.30
CA ASN A 77 27.87 -38.90 32.35
C ASN A 77 28.62 -39.33 31.07
N ILE A 78 27.93 -40.06 30.17
CA ILE A 78 28.50 -40.59 28.93
C ILE A 78 28.04 -39.78 27.72
N CYS A 79 26.80 -39.29 27.72
CA CYS A 79 26.12 -38.80 26.51
C CYS A 79 26.78 -37.57 25.86
N GLU A 80 27.61 -36.82 26.59
CA GLU A 80 28.34 -35.65 26.08
C GLU A 80 29.72 -35.97 25.51
N ASP A 81 30.27 -37.17 25.80
CA ASP A 81 31.64 -37.57 25.44
C ASP A 81 31.62 -38.55 24.25
N PRO A 82 32.09 -38.13 23.05
CA PRO A 82 32.04 -38.96 21.85
C PRO A 82 32.80 -40.29 21.98
N ASP A 83 33.93 -40.33 22.69
CA ASP A 83 34.74 -41.54 22.83
C ASP A 83 34.04 -42.57 23.73
N LYS A 84 33.35 -42.09 24.78
CA LYS A 84 32.53 -42.95 25.65
C LYS A 84 31.27 -43.43 24.95
N MET A 85 30.63 -42.58 24.13
CA MET A 85 29.51 -42.97 23.28
C MET A 85 29.92 -44.01 22.23
N ASP A 86 31.08 -43.86 21.61
CA ASP A 86 31.65 -44.85 20.68
C ASP A 86 31.94 -46.20 21.40
N LYS A 87 32.40 -46.15 22.66
CA LYS A 87 32.57 -47.36 23.50
C LYS A 87 31.24 -48.02 23.84
N LEU A 88 30.21 -47.24 24.20
CA LEU A 88 28.86 -47.73 24.48
C LEU A 88 28.26 -48.41 23.25
N MET A 89 28.39 -47.77 22.09
CA MET A 89 27.96 -48.30 20.81
C MET A 89 28.63 -49.66 20.52
N LYS A 90 29.95 -49.78 20.71
CA LYS A 90 30.67 -51.06 20.51
C LYS A 90 30.14 -52.19 21.39
N ILE A 91 29.83 -51.90 22.65
CA ILE A 91 29.28 -52.90 23.60
C ILE A 91 27.87 -53.31 23.17
N ALA A 92 26.99 -52.34 22.90
CA ALA A 92 25.62 -52.60 22.43
C ALA A 92 25.61 -53.44 21.14
N CYS A 93 26.45 -53.08 20.16
CA CYS A 93 26.58 -53.76 18.88
C CYS A 93 27.07 -55.21 18.99
N SER A 94 27.96 -55.50 19.95
CA SER A 94 28.47 -56.86 20.16
C SER A 94 27.39 -57.85 20.62
N ARG A 95 26.26 -57.33 21.14
CA ARG A 95 25.18 -58.11 21.74
C ARG A 95 23.90 -58.07 20.92
N ASN A 96 23.62 -56.93 20.31
CA ASN A 96 22.52 -56.77 19.39
C ASN A 96 23.04 -56.29 18.04
N SER A 97 23.32 -57.24 17.15
CA SER A 97 23.84 -56.93 15.82
C SER A 97 22.85 -56.11 14.99
N THR A 98 21.54 -56.22 15.23
CA THR A 98 20.53 -55.45 14.48
C THR A 98 20.54 -53.96 14.87
N LEU A 99 21.13 -53.61 16.01
CA LEU A 99 21.25 -52.24 16.49
C LEU A 99 22.32 -51.47 15.70
N VAL A 100 23.36 -52.16 15.23
CA VAL A 100 24.35 -51.63 14.27
C VAL A 100 23.63 -51.19 13.00
N ASP A 101 22.77 -52.06 12.47
CA ASP A 101 22.06 -51.84 11.22
C ASP A 101 21.04 -50.70 11.35
N LEU A 102 20.37 -50.60 12.51
CA LEU A 102 19.40 -49.55 12.81
C LEU A 102 20.03 -48.15 12.95
N VAL A 103 21.19 -48.07 13.62
CA VAL A 103 21.91 -46.79 13.83
C VAL A 103 22.62 -46.35 12.56
N ASN A 104 23.18 -47.29 11.79
CA ASN A 104 23.88 -46.98 10.53
C ASN A 104 22.96 -46.99 9.31
N GLU A 105 21.64 -47.08 9.50
CA GLU A 105 20.67 -47.01 8.40
C GLU A 105 20.87 -45.71 7.60
N GLU A 106 21.07 -45.86 6.28
CA GLU A 106 21.55 -44.78 5.43
C GLU A 106 20.53 -43.63 5.33
N ILE A 107 20.97 -42.43 5.68
CA ILE A 107 20.26 -41.18 5.38
C ILE A 107 20.66 -40.72 3.98
N VAL A 108 19.68 -40.40 3.15
CA VAL A 108 19.92 -39.96 1.77
C VAL A 108 20.79 -38.70 1.75
N PRO A 109 21.82 -38.59 0.88
CA PRO A 109 22.82 -37.52 0.95
C PRO A 109 22.25 -36.09 0.99
N GLY A 110 21.15 -35.82 0.26
CA GLY A 110 20.48 -34.51 0.27
C GLY A 110 19.69 -34.22 1.55
N SER A 111 19.20 -35.25 2.23
CA SER A 111 18.55 -35.14 3.54
C SER A 111 19.58 -34.95 4.65
N LEU A 112 20.78 -35.53 4.48
CA LEU A 112 21.86 -35.48 5.46
C LEU A 112 22.35 -34.05 5.73
N GLU A 113 22.42 -33.19 4.70
CA GLU A 113 22.85 -31.79 4.85
C GLU A 113 21.95 -31.03 5.84
N TYR A 114 20.63 -31.15 5.69
CA TYR A 114 19.65 -30.53 6.57
C TYR A 114 19.56 -31.21 7.93
N TYR A 115 19.74 -32.54 7.97
CA TYR A 115 19.76 -33.28 9.23
C TYR A 115 20.94 -32.85 10.11
N VAL A 116 22.09 -32.54 9.52
CA VAL A 116 23.27 -32.05 10.24
C VAL A 116 23.01 -30.69 10.89
N MET A 117 22.15 -29.83 10.34
CA MET A 117 21.83 -28.51 10.92
C MET A 117 21.29 -28.61 12.35
N PHE A 118 20.61 -29.70 12.69
CA PHE A 118 20.13 -29.95 14.05
C PHE A 118 21.25 -30.13 15.07
N PHE A 119 22.46 -30.47 14.63
CA PHE A 119 23.60 -30.77 15.49
C PHE A 119 24.71 -29.71 15.41
N VAL A 120 24.65 -28.76 14.46
CA VAL A 120 25.69 -27.74 14.27
C VAL A 120 25.49 -26.57 15.24
N GLY A 121 26.58 -26.14 15.87
CA GLY A 121 26.69 -24.87 16.62
C GLY A 121 26.44 -24.97 18.12
N ASP A 122 25.60 -25.90 18.57
CA ASP A 122 25.35 -26.17 20.00
C ASP A 122 25.22 -27.69 20.24
N PRO A 123 26.12 -28.31 21.03
CA PRO A 123 26.09 -29.74 21.31
C PRO A 123 24.80 -30.23 21.98
N MET A 124 24.10 -29.38 22.75
CA MET A 124 22.88 -29.76 23.49
C MET A 124 21.60 -29.42 22.71
N LYS A 125 21.74 -28.89 21.48
CA LYS A 125 20.62 -28.42 20.65
C LYS A 125 19.54 -29.48 20.49
N MET A 126 19.93 -30.70 20.14
CA MET A 126 18.96 -31.78 19.93
C MET A 126 18.31 -32.28 21.21
N ASP A 127 19.02 -32.30 22.33
CA ASP A 127 18.43 -32.71 23.61
C ASP A 127 17.40 -31.69 24.10
N MET A 128 17.64 -30.40 23.86
CA MET A 128 16.65 -29.35 24.12
C MET A 128 15.42 -29.50 23.22
N ILE A 129 15.63 -29.84 21.95
CA ILE A 129 14.53 -30.06 21.00
C ILE A 129 13.71 -31.28 21.44
N THR A 130 14.30 -32.44 21.68
CA THR A 130 13.54 -33.65 22.05
C THR A 130 12.80 -33.52 23.38
N LYS A 131 13.36 -32.79 24.35
CA LYS A 131 12.70 -32.49 25.64
C LYS A 131 11.53 -31.51 25.54
N THR A 132 11.55 -30.59 24.57
CA THR A 132 10.53 -29.54 24.42
C THR A 132 9.51 -29.85 23.32
N LEU A 133 9.83 -30.77 22.41
CA LEU A 133 8.97 -31.17 21.31
C LEU A 133 7.72 -31.87 21.83
N GLU A 134 6.55 -31.38 21.41
CA GLU A 134 5.27 -32.08 21.55
C GLU A 134 4.98 -32.85 20.24
N PRO A 135 5.07 -34.20 20.21
CA PRO A 135 5.00 -34.96 18.96
C PRO A 135 3.59 -35.00 18.34
N ILE A 136 2.53 -35.04 19.16
CA ILE A 136 1.15 -35.20 18.67
C ILE A 136 0.70 -34.05 17.76
N PRO A 137 0.85 -32.76 18.16
CA PRO A 137 0.51 -31.63 17.28
C PRO A 137 1.27 -31.64 15.95
N LEU A 138 2.52 -32.13 15.95
CA LEU A 138 3.33 -32.25 14.74
C LEU A 138 2.77 -33.36 13.83
N CYS A 139 2.47 -34.53 14.40
CA CYS A 139 1.89 -35.67 13.71
C CYS A 139 0.52 -35.36 13.08
N ASP A 140 -0.31 -34.52 13.70
CA ASP A 140 -1.59 -34.06 13.13
C ASP A 140 -1.42 -33.25 11.82
N ARG A 141 -0.23 -32.69 11.59
CA ARG A 141 0.08 -31.84 10.43
C ARG A 141 0.92 -32.53 9.36
N LEU A 142 1.60 -33.63 9.68
CA LEU A 142 2.31 -34.46 8.73
C LEU A 142 1.35 -35.39 7.98
N THR A 143 0.54 -34.81 7.08
CA THR A 143 -0.58 -35.51 6.41
C THR A 143 -0.17 -36.35 5.20
N ASP A 144 1.11 -36.39 4.83
CA ASP A 144 1.57 -37.16 3.68
C ASP A 144 1.49 -38.68 3.94
N PRO A 145 1.08 -39.52 2.97
CA PRO A 145 1.03 -40.97 3.13
C PRO A 145 2.37 -41.58 3.58
N GLU A 146 3.50 -41.03 3.14
CA GLU A 146 4.83 -41.53 3.48
C GLU A 146 5.17 -41.34 4.98
N TYR A 147 4.48 -40.44 5.69
CA TYR A 147 4.67 -40.24 7.13
C TYR A 147 3.78 -41.11 8.01
N GLN A 148 2.80 -41.83 7.46
CA GLN A 148 1.77 -42.51 8.25
C GLN A 148 2.32 -43.59 9.19
N ASN A 149 3.37 -44.32 8.78
CA ASN A 149 4.02 -45.32 9.64
C ASN A 149 4.67 -44.66 10.86
N ILE A 150 5.37 -43.54 10.65
CA ILE A 150 6.01 -42.78 11.73
C ILE A 150 4.93 -42.23 12.68
N VAL A 151 3.88 -41.62 12.12
CA VAL A 151 2.76 -41.05 12.91
C VAL A 151 2.08 -42.14 13.76
N LYS A 152 1.90 -43.33 13.23
CA LYS A 152 1.31 -44.46 13.95
C LYS A 152 2.19 -44.88 15.13
N GLU A 153 3.47 -45.11 14.89
CA GLU A 153 4.41 -45.59 15.92
C GLU A 153 4.64 -44.53 17.01
N VAL A 154 4.69 -43.25 16.65
CA VAL A 154 4.75 -42.14 17.62
C VAL A 154 3.49 -42.11 18.49
N ARG A 155 2.29 -42.31 17.93
CA ARG A 155 1.05 -42.36 18.72
C ARG A 155 1.02 -43.53 19.68
N GLU A 156 1.45 -44.72 19.24
CA GLU A 156 1.55 -45.91 20.10
C GLU A 156 2.51 -45.66 21.28
N LEU A 157 3.69 -45.07 21.03
CA LEU A 157 4.63 -44.70 22.10
C LEU A 157 4.06 -43.64 23.06
N MET A 158 3.27 -42.69 22.55
CA MET A 158 2.60 -41.67 23.37
C MET A 158 1.49 -42.27 24.24
N ASP A 159 0.74 -43.25 23.72
CA ASP A 159 -0.29 -43.99 24.48
C ASP A 159 0.33 -44.81 25.62
N ASP A 160 1.51 -45.41 25.38
CA ASP A 160 2.33 -46.11 26.38
C ASP A 160 3.08 -45.17 27.34
N LYS A 161 2.87 -43.84 27.22
CA LYS A 161 3.52 -42.78 28.03
C LYS A 161 5.05 -42.73 27.91
N LEU A 162 5.60 -43.20 26.79
CA LEU A 162 7.02 -43.16 26.46
C LEU A 162 7.37 -41.88 25.68
N TYR A 163 7.19 -40.73 26.31
CA TYR A 163 7.29 -39.41 25.66
C TYR A 163 8.66 -39.11 25.04
N ASP A 164 9.75 -39.37 25.77
CA ASP A 164 11.13 -39.12 25.30
C ASP A 164 11.46 -40.02 24.09
N ARG A 165 11.07 -41.30 24.17
CA ARG A 165 11.22 -42.26 23.08
C ARG A 165 10.43 -41.85 21.83
N ALA A 166 9.22 -41.31 22.01
CA ALA A 166 8.40 -40.80 20.91
C ALA A 166 9.07 -39.61 20.18
N SER A 167 9.61 -38.65 20.92
CA SER A 167 10.33 -37.50 20.37
C SER A 167 11.61 -37.92 19.64
N CYS A 168 12.42 -38.78 20.25
CA CYS A 168 13.65 -39.30 19.62
C CYS A 168 13.35 -40.12 18.35
N TYR A 169 12.33 -40.97 18.39
CA TYR A 169 11.90 -41.75 17.23
C TYR A 169 11.46 -40.83 16.08
N LEU A 170 10.65 -39.82 16.35
CA LEU A 170 10.19 -38.86 15.33
C LEU A 170 11.38 -38.14 14.67
N MET A 171 12.31 -37.61 15.47
CA MET A 171 13.45 -36.83 14.97
C MET A 171 14.48 -37.65 14.19
N ARG A 172 14.65 -38.95 14.51
CA ARG A 172 15.56 -39.84 13.76
C ARG A 172 14.92 -40.44 12.51
N SER A 173 13.59 -40.56 12.46
CA SER A 173 12.88 -41.19 11.35
C SER A 173 12.51 -40.22 10.22
N LEU A 174 12.24 -38.95 10.50
CA LEU A 174 11.89 -37.95 9.48
C LEU A 174 12.92 -37.80 8.35
N PRO A 175 14.25 -37.71 8.61
CA PRO A 175 15.27 -37.55 7.57
C PRO A 175 15.43 -38.74 6.63
N ARG A 176 14.87 -39.89 7.01
CA ARG A 176 14.93 -41.14 6.24
C ARG A 176 13.82 -41.23 5.20
N ILE A 177 12.80 -40.36 5.30
CA ILE A 177 11.68 -40.34 4.36
C ILE A 177 12.05 -39.52 3.12
N VAL A 178 12.11 -40.19 1.98
CA VAL A 178 12.18 -39.53 0.67
C VAL A 178 10.86 -39.73 -0.07
N LYS A 179 10.09 -38.65 -0.17
CA LYS A 179 8.84 -38.64 -0.93
C LYS A 179 9.13 -38.84 -2.40
N LYS A 180 8.38 -39.75 -3.05
CA LYS A 180 8.54 -40.03 -4.48
C LYS A 180 8.38 -38.77 -5.32
N GLY A 181 9.40 -38.44 -6.12
CA GLY A 181 9.41 -37.29 -7.03
C GLY A 181 9.63 -35.93 -6.36
N CYS A 182 10.01 -35.91 -5.07
CA CYS A 182 10.28 -34.69 -4.30
C CYS A 182 11.77 -34.59 -3.95
N ASP A 183 12.22 -33.39 -3.56
CA ASP A 183 13.59 -33.18 -3.09
C ASP A 183 13.82 -33.90 -1.74
N PRO A 184 14.97 -34.55 -1.51
CA PRO A 184 15.28 -35.20 -0.23
C PRO A 184 15.24 -34.28 0.99
N SER A 185 15.29 -32.95 0.83
CA SER A 185 15.16 -31.98 1.92
C SER A 185 13.72 -31.65 2.32
N GLU A 186 12.71 -32.18 1.63
CA GLU A 186 11.29 -31.81 1.86
C GLU A 186 10.79 -32.15 3.27
N TRP A 187 11.29 -33.22 3.88
CA TRP A 187 10.95 -33.55 5.27
C TRP A 187 11.30 -32.44 6.25
N TYR A 188 12.41 -31.72 6.00
CA TYR A 188 12.89 -30.66 6.87
C TYR A 188 11.94 -29.47 6.83
N PHE A 189 11.50 -29.07 5.64
CA PHE A 189 10.56 -27.97 5.48
C PHE A 189 9.14 -28.32 5.94
N ASP A 190 8.69 -29.55 5.70
CA ASP A 190 7.40 -30.04 6.22
C ASP A 190 7.43 -30.09 7.77
N TYR A 191 8.57 -30.46 8.38
CA TYR A 191 8.78 -30.39 9.83
C TYR A 191 8.75 -28.94 10.36
N LEU A 192 9.51 -28.02 9.78
CA LEU A 192 9.52 -26.61 10.19
C LEU A 192 8.15 -25.95 10.04
N GLU A 193 7.45 -26.27 8.95
CA GLU A 193 6.09 -25.78 8.71
C GLU A 193 5.13 -26.32 9.76
N ALA A 194 5.16 -27.63 10.07
CA ALA A 194 4.35 -28.23 11.12
C ALA A 194 4.59 -27.58 12.49
N CYS A 195 5.85 -27.35 12.87
CA CYS A 195 6.21 -26.64 14.11
C CYS A 195 5.65 -25.21 14.16
N SER A 196 5.60 -24.50 13.02
CA SER A 196 5.18 -23.09 12.99
C SER A 196 3.69 -22.85 13.29
N TYR A 197 2.84 -23.86 13.14
CA TYR A 197 1.40 -23.76 13.35
C TYR A 197 0.95 -24.02 14.79
N ASP A 198 1.81 -24.61 15.61
CA ASP A 198 1.49 -25.00 16.98
C ASP A 198 2.19 -24.12 18.02
N SER A 199 1.48 -23.76 19.09
CA SER A 199 2.02 -22.84 20.10
C SER A 199 3.13 -23.42 20.97
N ALA A 200 3.16 -24.74 21.17
CA ALA A 200 4.19 -25.43 21.94
C ALA A 200 5.47 -25.62 21.11
N ASN A 201 5.34 -25.94 19.82
CA ASN A 201 6.48 -26.23 18.94
C ASN A 201 7.04 -25.02 18.16
N ARG A 202 6.34 -23.87 18.11
CA ARG A 202 6.71 -22.72 17.25
C ARG A 202 8.09 -22.09 17.50
N THR A 203 8.71 -22.32 18.66
CA THR A 203 10.04 -21.79 18.99
C THR A 203 11.17 -22.68 18.48
N ILE A 204 10.88 -23.95 18.17
CA ILE A 204 11.88 -24.93 17.73
C ILE A 204 12.53 -24.53 16.39
N PRO A 205 11.79 -24.06 15.35
CA PRO A 205 12.39 -23.64 14.09
C PRO A 205 13.44 -22.53 14.22
N GLU A 206 13.19 -21.52 15.06
CA GLU A 206 14.12 -20.41 15.31
C GLU A 206 15.43 -20.88 15.99
N PHE A 207 15.35 -21.98 16.75
CA PHE A 207 16.49 -22.57 17.44
C PHE A 207 17.33 -23.49 16.54
N VAL A 208 16.69 -24.15 15.57
CA VAL A 208 17.36 -25.00 14.57
C VAL A 208 18.06 -24.15 13.51
N ASP A 209 17.37 -23.13 12.99
CA ASP A 209 17.86 -22.26 11.92
C ASP A 209 17.34 -20.84 12.12
N SER A 210 18.26 -19.89 12.40
CA SER A 210 17.90 -18.49 12.62
C SER A 210 17.25 -17.84 11.40
N ASP A 211 17.54 -18.35 10.21
CA ASP A 211 17.04 -17.86 8.92
C ASP A 211 15.95 -18.77 8.33
N TYR A 212 15.36 -19.69 9.11
CA TYR A 212 14.41 -20.69 8.63
C TYR A 212 13.22 -20.09 7.88
N LYS A 213 12.76 -18.88 8.23
CA LYS A 213 11.67 -18.19 7.54
C LYS A 213 12.03 -17.86 6.09
N VAL A 214 13.27 -17.47 5.83
CA VAL A 214 13.79 -17.17 4.49
C VAL A 214 13.92 -18.46 3.69
N HIS A 215 14.51 -19.50 4.28
CA HIS A 215 14.64 -20.81 3.63
C HIS A 215 13.28 -21.44 3.32
N MET A 216 12.32 -21.33 4.24
CA MET A 216 10.95 -21.83 4.06
C MET A 216 10.19 -21.07 2.96
N GLU A 217 10.35 -19.75 2.84
CA GLU A 217 9.76 -18.99 1.73
C GLU A 217 10.39 -19.34 0.39
N ILE A 218 11.73 -19.46 0.31
CA ILE A 218 12.44 -19.91 -0.90
C ILE A 218 11.95 -21.32 -1.30
N HIS A 219 11.82 -22.23 -0.33
CA HIS A 219 11.31 -23.57 -0.56
C HIS A 219 9.85 -23.57 -1.05
N LYS A 220 8.98 -22.77 -0.44
CA LYS A 220 7.59 -22.60 -0.89
C LYS A 220 7.51 -22.08 -2.33
N VAL A 221 8.40 -21.16 -2.72
CA VAL A 221 8.50 -20.70 -4.11
C VAL A 221 9.00 -21.79 -5.06
N LYS A 222 10.06 -22.53 -4.68
CA LYS A 222 10.58 -23.66 -5.48
C LYS A 222 9.54 -24.76 -5.67
N ARG A 223 8.82 -25.15 -4.60
CA ARG A 223 7.74 -26.14 -4.64
C ARG A 223 6.60 -25.68 -5.54
N ARG A 224 6.23 -24.40 -5.51
CA ARG A 224 5.25 -23.81 -6.45
C ARG A 224 5.72 -23.90 -7.90
N MET A 225 7.00 -23.64 -8.18
CA MET A 225 7.55 -23.69 -9.53
C MET A 225 7.68 -25.12 -10.07
N ASN A 226 8.15 -26.07 -9.25
CA ASN A 226 8.32 -27.47 -9.66
C ASN A 226 6.98 -28.18 -9.90
N ARG A 227 5.93 -27.79 -9.15
CA ARG A 227 4.56 -28.28 -9.38
C ARG A 227 4.05 -27.88 -10.78
N THR A 228 4.31 -26.64 -11.21
CA THR A 228 3.99 -26.16 -12.56
C THR A 228 4.69 -26.95 -13.67
N VAL A 229 5.94 -27.37 -13.45
CA VAL A 229 6.73 -28.15 -14.43
C VAL A 229 6.27 -29.61 -14.49
N MET A 230 5.98 -30.24 -13.35
CA MET A 230 5.48 -31.62 -13.31
C MET A 230 4.03 -31.75 -13.81
N ASP A 231 3.18 -30.75 -13.57
CA ASP A 231 1.81 -30.72 -14.08
C ASP A 231 1.78 -30.56 -15.62
N SER A 232 2.79 -29.88 -16.19
CA SER A 232 3.01 -29.81 -17.64
C SER A 232 3.42 -31.16 -18.25
N ALA A 233 4.18 -31.97 -17.50
CA ALA A 233 4.62 -33.31 -17.94
C ALA A 233 3.52 -34.38 -17.74
N LYS A 234 2.70 -34.28 -16.68
CA LYS A 234 1.57 -35.18 -16.43
C LYS A 234 0.39 -34.96 -17.38
N MET A 235 0.17 -33.74 -17.88
CA MET A 235 -0.78 -33.48 -18.97
C MET A 235 -0.42 -34.21 -20.27
N ALA A 236 0.85 -34.57 -20.49
CA ALA A 236 1.27 -35.39 -21.62
C ALA A 236 1.06 -36.91 -21.38
N ALA A 237 0.83 -37.35 -20.14
CA ALA A 237 0.76 -38.76 -19.74
C ALA A 237 -0.63 -39.24 -19.28
N GLY A 238 -1.65 -38.37 -19.25
CA GLY A 238 -3.05 -38.79 -19.26
C GLY A 238 -3.58 -39.49 -18.00
N ASP A 239 -3.16 -39.09 -16.80
CA ASP A 239 -3.74 -39.61 -15.56
C ASP A 239 -4.33 -38.47 -14.70
N SER A 240 -5.65 -38.54 -14.49
CA SER A 240 -6.45 -37.47 -13.89
C SER A 240 -6.95 -37.90 -12.52
N ASN A 241 -6.21 -37.55 -11.47
CA ASN A 241 -6.73 -37.38 -10.11
C ASN A 241 -5.68 -36.73 -9.19
N GLY A 242 -5.83 -35.42 -8.99
CA GLY A 242 -5.05 -34.64 -8.03
C GLY A 242 -5.42 -33.16 -8.17
N THR A 243 -6.01 -32.59 -7.11
CA THR A 243 -6.48 -31.19 -7.01
C THR A 243 -5.39 -30.19 -7.38
N ALA A 244 -5.41 -29.73 -8.64
CA ALA A 244 -4.63 -28.61 -9.15
C ALA A 244 -5.23 -27.28 -8.64
N LEU A 245 -4.36 -26.31 -8.35
CA LEU A 245 -4.79 -24.91 -8.22
C LEU A 245 -5.16 -24.45 -9.64
N ALA A 246 -6.45 -24.29 -9.90
CA ALA A 246 -6.93 -24.02 -11.25
C ALA A 246 -6.44 -22.65 -11.75
N THR A 247 -5.55 -22.64 -12.73
CA THR A 247 -5.32 -21.48 -13.61
C THR A 247 -6.42 -21.46 -14.66
N VAL A 248 -6.91 -20.26 -15.01
CA VAL A 248 -8.03 -20.11 -15.95
C VAL A 248 -7.55 -20.37 -17.37
N ASP A 249 -8.12 -21.38 -18.03
CA ASP A 249 -8.04 -21.53 -19.48
C ASP A 249 -8.92 -20.44 -20.12
N GLU A 250 -8.38 -19.67 -21.06
CA GLU A 250 -9.05 -18.47 -21.65
C GLU A 250 -10.32 -18.82 -22.47
N SER A 251 -10.66 -20.11 -22.54
CA SER A 251 -11.78 -20.69 -23.29
C SER A 251 -13.07 -20.89 -22.47
N GLU A 252 -13.09 -20.67 -21.14
CA GLU A 252 -14.31 -20.83 -20.34
C GLU A 252 -15.35 -19.73 -20.65
N ASP A 253 -16.40 -20.12 -21.39
CA ASP A 253 -17.53 -19.26 -21.72
C ASP A 253 -18.32 -18.89 -20.45
N THR A 254 -18.15 -17.65 -19.97
CA THR A 254 -18.75 -17.13 -18.73
C THR A 254 -20.17 -16.59 -18.92
N CYS A 255 -20.71 -16.64 -20.14
CA CYS A 255 -21.94 -15.96 -20.55
C CYS A 255 -23.23 -16.46 -19.85
N GLY A 256 -23.19 -17.61 -19.15
CA GLY A 256 -24.35 -18.20 -18.47
C GLY A 256 -24.23 -18.44 -16.96
N ARG A 257 -23.13 -18.04 -16.29
CA ARG A 257 -22.94 -18.35 -14.86
C ARG A 257 -23.91 -17.57 -13.96
N ILE A 258 -24.65 -18.28 -13.10
CA ILE A 258 -25.49 -17.72 -12.03
C ILE A 258 -24.59 -17.19 -10.89
N CYS A 259 -25.06 -16.19 -10.15
CA CYS A 259 -24.38 -15.65 -8.96
C CYS A 259 -23.96 -16.80 -8.01
N ARG A 260 -22.67 -16.88 -7.70
CA ARG A 260 -22.10 -17.96 -6.87
C ARG A 260 -22.75 -17.96 -5.47
N PRO A 261 -23.27 -19.11 -4.99
CA PRO A 261 -23.93 -19.21 -3.68
C PRO A 261 -22.99 -18.86 -2.53
N GLN A 262 -23.49 -18.08 -1.58
CA GLN A 262 -22.72 -17.68 -0.39
C GLN A 262 -22.40 -18.87 0.54
N GLU A 263 -23.23 -19.91 0.53
CA GLU A 263 -23.10 -21.11 1.37
C GLU A 263 -21.72 -21.78 1.25
N LEU A 264 -21.17 -21.83 0.03
CA LEU A 264 -19.86 -22.43 -0.26
C LEU A 264 -18.69 -21.70 0.42
N TYR A 265 -18.91 -20.44 0.80
CA TYR A 265 -17.87 -19.54 1.32
C TYR A 265 -18.10 -19.19 2.80
N LYS A 266 -19.11 -19.77 3.47
CA LYS A 266 -19.40 -19.48 4.89
C LYS A 266 -18.21 -19.69 5.84
N LYS A 267 -17.33 -20.66 5.55
CA LYS A 267 -16.10 -20.92 6.34
C LYS A 267 -15.19 -19.69 6.46
N TYR A 268 -15.23 -18.77 5.49
CA TYR A 268 -14.46 -17.54 5.51
C TYR A 268 -15.07 -16.44 6.40
N ARG A 269 -16.33 -16.60 6.85
CA ARG A 269 -16.95 -15.75 7.87
C ARG A 269 -16.48 -16.10 9.28
N ALA A 270 -16.30 -17.40 9.56
CA ALA A 270 -16.11 -17.95 10.91
C ALA A 270 -14.73 -17.67 11.56
N ARG A 271 -13.70 -17.36 10.77
CA ARG A 271 -12.36 -17.02 11.31
C ARG A 271 -12.30 -15.68 12.07
N MET A 272 -13.36 -14.86 12.04
CA MET A 272 -13.35 -13.51 12.61
C MET A 272 -14.18 -13.33 13.90
N LEU A 273 -15.14 -14.21 14.23
CA LEU A 273 -15.99 -14.12 15.45
C LEU A 273 -16.45 -15.52 15.91
N ASN A 274 -16.22 -15.88 17.19
CA ASN A 274 -16.93 -16.98 17.86
C ASN A 274 -18.40 -16.56 18.13
N ASP A 275 -19.34 -17.51 18.13
CA ASP A 275 -20.79 -17.28 18.33
C ASP A 275 -21.14 -16.43 19.57
N GLU A 276 -20.33 -16.48 20.62
CA GLU A 276 -20.48 -15.67 21.84
C GLU A 276 -20.38 -14.16 21.61
N ARG A 277 -19.70 -13.71 20.56
CA ARG A 277 -19.61 -12.28 20.24
C ARG A 277 -20.78 -11.79 19.38
N LEU A 278 -21.43 -12.64 18.60
CA LEU A 278 -22.59 -12.24 17.78
C LEU A 278 -23.79 -11.81 18.65
N THR A 279 -23.94 -12.44 19.81
CA THR A 279 -24.98 -12.09 20.81
C THR A 279 -24.69 -10.76 21.51
N SER A 280 -23.43 -10.34 21.60
CA SER A 280 -23.02 -9.05 22.21
C SER A 280 -23.20 -7.83 21.31
N ILE A 281 -23.39 -8.03 19.99
CA ILE A 281 -23.57 -6.91 19.04
C ILE A 281 -24.99 -6.33 19.25
N PRO A 282 -25.15 -5.00 19.43
CA PRO A 282 -26.47 -4.42 19.58
C PRO A 282 -27.32 -4.58 18.30
N ASP A 283 -28.65 -4.41 18.40
CA ASP A 283 -29.55 -4.61 17.26
C ASP A 283 -29.42 -3.51 16.19
N PRO A 284 -29.69 -3.80 14.91
CA PRO A 284 -29.64 -2.80 13.85
C PRO A 284 -30.65 -1.67 14.13
N GLU A 285 -30.24 -0.43 13.87
CA GLU A 285 -31.15 0.71 13.98
C GLU A 285 -32.20 0.70 12.86
N PRO A 286 -33.43 1.17 13.12
CA PRO A 286 -34.45 1.30 12.08
C PRO A 286 -34.03 2.33 11.04
N ILE A 287 -34.28 2.02 9.76
CA ILE A 287 -34.12 2.98 8.66
C ILE A 287 -35.45 3.67 8.43
N GLU A 288 -35.57 4.91 8.92
CA GLU A 288 -36.69 5.80 8.63
C GLU A 288 -36.27 6.84 7.59
N LEU A 289 -36.95 6.84 6.45
CA LEU A 289 -36.68 7.81 5.39
C LEU A 289 -37.47 9.09 5.64
N ARG A 290 -36.83 10.23 5.38
CA ARG A 290 -37.53 11.52 5.28
C ARG A 290 -38.32 11.58 3.98
N PRO A 291 -39.37 12.43 3.86
CA PRO A 291 -40.16 12.55 2.63
C PRO A 291 -39.33 12.81 1.36
N TYR A 292 -38.27 13.63 1.48
CA TYR A 292 -37.37 13.87 0.34
C TYR A 292 -36.48 12.66 0.02
N GLN A 293 -36.15 11.81 0.99
CA GLN A 293 -35.37 10.59 0.77
C GLN A 293 -36.22 9.48 0.13
N GLU A 294 -37.51 9.39 0.50
CA GLU A 294 -38.49 8.53 -0.19
C GLU A 294 -38.59 8.86 -1.68
N GLU A 295 -38.63 10.16 -2.01
CA GLU A 295 -38.58 10.62 -3.40
C GLU A 295 -37.27 10.19 -4.11
N LEU A 296 -36.13 10.19 -3.41
CA LEU A 296 -34.85 9.84 -4.01
C LEU A 296 -34.71 8.35 -4.34
N VAL A 297 -35.28 7.45 -3.53
CA VAL A 297 -35.15 5.98 -3.70
C VAL A 297 -36.10 5.38 -4.74
N GLU A 298 -37.19 6.08 -5.09
CA GLU A 298 -38.33 5.55 -5.87
C GLU A 298 -37.91 4.83 -7.16
N ALA A 299 -37.06 5.45 -7.99
CA ALA A 299 -36.62 4.85 -9.26
C ALA A 299 -35.68 3.64 -9.04
N ALA A 300 -34.78 3.74 -8.07
CA ALA A 300 -33.82 2.68 -7.77
C ALA A 300 -34.51 1.44 -7.18
N CYS A 301 -35.48 1.62 -6.28
CA CYS A 301 -36.26 0.50 -5.73
C CYS A 301 -37.11 -0.22 -6.79
N ARG A 302 -37.49 0.45 -7.89
CA ARG A 302 -38.15 -0.21 -9.05
C ARG A 302 -37.18 -1.01 -9.94
N GLY A 303 -35.90 -1.11 -9.59
CA GLY A 303 -34.88 -1.79 -10.39
C GLY A 303 -34.32 -0.96 -11.55
N VAL A 304 -34.60 0.34 -11.63
CA VAL A 304 -34.09 1.22 -12.69
C VAL A 304 -32.68 1.69 -12.34
N ASN A 305 -31.75 1.61 -13.31
CA ASN A 305 -30.43 2.22 -13.15
C ASN A 305 -30.56 3.74 -12.99
N THR A 306 -30.09 4.27 -11.87
CA THR A 306 -30.45 5.62 -11.41
C THR A 306 -29.23 6.39 -10.92
N ILE A 307 -29.10 7.66 -11.31
CA ILE A 307 -28.20 8.62 -10.64
C ILE A 307 -29.02 9.40 -9.63
N ILE A 308 -28.66 9.28 -8.36
CA ILE A 308 -29.24 10.05 -7.26
C ILE A 308 -28.36 11.28 -7.06
N CYS A 309 -28.89 12.43 -7.48
CA CYS A 309 -28.25 13.72 -7.32
C CYS A 309 -28.95 14.49 -6.18
N ALA A 310 -28.27 14.55 -5.03
CA ALA A 310 -28.77 15.24 -3.85
C ALA A 310 -27.61 15.94 -3.12
N PRO A 311 -27.84 17.14 -2.55
CA PRO A 311 -26.80 17.86 -1.82
C PRO A 311 -26.09 16.95 -0.81
N THR A 312 -24.81 17.22 -0.54
CA THR A 312 -24.15 16.57 0.61
C THR A 312 -24.97 16.84 1.89
N GLY A 313 -24.85 15.99 2.91
CA GLY A 313 -25.64 16.16 4.15
C GLY A 313 -27.10 15.69 4.07
N SER A 314 -27.66 15.51 2.88
CA SER A 314 -29.03 14.98 2.67
C SER A 314 -29.24 13.52 3.13
N GLY A 315 -28.18 12.82 3.54
CA GLY A 315 -28.26 11.42 3.96
C GLY A 315 -28.19 10.41 2.81
N LYS A 316 -27.37 10.68 1.77
CA LYS A 316 -27.15 9.76 0.63
C LYS A 316 -26.76 8.34 1.08
N THR A 317 -25.99 8.19 2.16
CA THR A 317 -25.67 6.87 2.73
C THR A 317 -26.92 6.14 3.24
N ILE A 318 -27.87 6.83 3.87
CA ILE A 318 -29.14 6.23 4.33
C ILE A 318 -29.97 5.80 3.13
N VAL A 319 -30.07 6.67 2.11
CA VAL A 319 -30.73 6.38 0.82
C VAL A 319 -30.13 5.12 0.18
N ALA A 320 -28.80 5.03 0.10
CA ALA A 320 -28.11 3.86 -0.43
C ALA A 320 -28.37 2.60 0.40
N THR A 321 -28.29 2.70 1.73
CA THR A 321 -28.55 1.60 2.65
C THR A 321 -29.97 1.06 2.50
N TYR A 322 -30.96 1.94 2.33
CA TYR A 322 -32.34 1.56 2.08
C TYR A 322 -32.50 0.81 0.75
N ILE A 323 -31.91 1.31 -0.33
CA ILE A 323 -31.95 0.66 -1.65
C ILE A 323 -31.31 -0.73 -1.57
N ILE A 324 -30.15 -0.84 -0.91
CA ILE A 324 -29.44 -2.11 -0.70
C ILE A 324 -30.32 -3.09 0.07
N ARG A 325 -30.95 -2.64 1.16
CA ARG A 325 -31.84 -3.47 1.99
C ARG A 325 -33.03 -3.98 1.17
N ASN A 326 -33.71 -3.09 0.46
CA ASN A 326 -34.88 -3.43 -0.35
C ASN A 326 -34.51 -4.45 -1.44
N HIS A 327 -33.42 -4.21 -2.17
CA HIS A 327 -32.92 -5.11 -3.20
C HIS A 327 -32.57 -6.50 -2.65
N LEU A 328 -31.86 -6.57 -1.52
CA LEU A 328 -31.50 -7.85 -0.90
C LEU A 328 -32.73 -8.60 -0.35
N GLN A 329 -33.70 -7.89 0.21
CA GLN A 329 -34.96 -8.48 0.70
C GLN A 329 -35.79 -9.04 -0.45
N GLU A 330 -36.04 -8.26 -1.51
CA GLU A 330 -36.78 -8.72 -2.69
C GLU A 330 -36.15 -9.96 -3.32
N LYS A 331 -34.81 -10.00 -3.40
CA LYS A 331 -34.09 -11.17 -3.93
C LYS A 331 -34.19 -12.39 -3.02
N ARG A 332 -34.09 -12.18 -1.71
CA ARG A 332 -34.25 -13.25 -0.71
C ARG A 332 -35.66 -13.83 -0.75
N ASP A 333 -36.67 -12.97 -0.85
CA ASP A 333 -38.08 -13.38 -0.89
C ASP A 333 -38.41 -14.10 -2.21
N ALA A 334 -37.70 -13.77 -3.30
CA ALA A 334 -37.71 -14.50 -4.57
C ALA A 334 -36.85 -15.78 -4.57
N GLY A 335 -36.12 -16.08 -3.50
CA GLY A 335 -35.20 -17.24 -3.43
C GLY A 335 -33.96 -17.12 -4.31
N GLU A 336 -33.62 -15.92 -4.79
CA GLU A 336 -32.46 -15.67 -5.65
C GLU A 336 -31.22 -15.26 -4.83
N PRO A 337 -30.02 -15.78 -5.15
CA PRO A 337 -28.79 -15.30 -4.52
C PRO A 337 -28.49 -13.86 -4.94
N ALA A 338 -28.24 -12.99 -3.96
CA ALA A 338 -27.91 -11.60 -4.18
C ALA A 338 -26.64 -11.18 -3.45
N ARG A 339 -25.89 -10.29 -4.11
CA ARG A 339 -24.68 -9.66 -3.58
C ARG A 339 -24.57 -8.25 -4.13
N VAL A 340 -24.08 -7.34 -3.29
CA VAL A 340 -23.94 -5.91 -3.60
C VAL A 340 -22.48 -5.51 -3.54
N ALA A 341 -22.01 -4.76 -4.53
CA ALA A 341 -20.74 -4.05 -4.46
C ALA A 341 -21.01 -2.55 -4.29
N MET A 342 -20.50 -1.96 -3.22
CA MET A 342 -20.48 -0.51 -3.02
C MET A 342 -19.07 0.01 -3.30
N LEU A 343 -18.91 0.90 -4.28
CA LEU A 343 -17.61 1.42 -4.66
C LEU A 343 -17.43 2.85 -4.18
N VAL A 344 -16.31 3.10 -3.54
CA VAL A 344 -15.97 4.39 -2.93
C VAL A 344 -14.62 4.90 -3.44
N PRO A 345 -14.44 6.21 -3.67
CA PRO A 345 -13.24 6.73 -4.32
C PRO A 345 -11.97 6.65 -3.45
N THR A 346 -12.09 6.62 -2.12
CA THR A 346 -10.95 6.68 -1.19
C THR A 346 -10.98 5.58 -0.14
N VAL A 347 -9.81 5.24 0.43
CA VAL A 347 -9.69 4.22 1.49
C VAL A 347 -10.45 4.59 2.77
N PRO A 348 -10.39 5.84 3.29
CA PRO A 348 -11.17 6.21 4.48
C PRO A 348 -12.69 6.01 4.32
N LEU A 349 -13.21 6.21 3.10
CA LEU A 349 -14.62 5.97 2.81
C LEU A 349 -15.00 4.48 2.87
N VAL A 350 -14.06 3.56 2.67
CA VAL A 350 -14.34 2.12 2.79
C VAL A 350 -14.79 1.81 4.21
N GLU A 351 -14.02 2.26 5.20
CA GLU A 351 -14.31 2.07 6.61
C GLU A 351 -15.56 2.85 7.04
N GLN A 352 -15.66 4.12 6.65
CA GLN A 352 -16.79 4.98 7.00
C GLN A 352 -18.12 4.40 6.51
N GLN A 353 -18.18 3.96 5.25
CA GLN A 353 -19.39 3.36 4.69
C GLN A 353 -19.63 1.95 5.28
N SER A 354 -18.58 1.17 5.56
CA SER A 354 -18.73 -0.12 6.24
C SER A 354 -19.35 0.02 7.63
N LEU A 355 -18.92 1.01 8.42
CA LEU A 355 -19.49 1.31 9.73
C LEU A 355 -20.96 1.76 9.60
N ALA A 356 -21.23 2.67 8.66
CA ALA A 356 -22.57 3.22 8.43
C ALA A 356 -23.57 2.13 7.98
N LEU A 357 -23.17 1.24 7.06
CA LEU A 357 -24.03 0.13 6.63
C LEU A 357 -24.23 -0.89 7.75
N ASN A 358 -23.20 -1.22 8.53
CA ASN A 358 -23.33 -2.13 9.67
C ASN A 358 -24.30 -1.61 10.73
N ARG A 359 -24.35 -0.30 10.98
CA ARG A 359 -25.31 0.32 11.91
C ARG A 359 -26.77 -0.08 11.62
N TYR A 360 -27.13 -0.19 10.33
CA TYR A 360 -28.50 -0.47 9.89
C TYR A 360 -28.74 -1.91 9.41
N LEU A 361 -27.69 -2.63 9.00
CA LEU A 361 -27.82 -3.93 8.33
C LEU A 361 -27.21 -5.11 9.10
N ARG A 362 -26.51 -4.86 10.22
CA ARG A 362 -25.93 -5.91 11.07
C ARG A 362 -26.97 -6.96 11.49
N LYS A 363 -26.51 -8.18 11.74
CA LYS A 363 -27.32 -9.39 12.02
C LYS A 363 -28.21 -9.86 10.87
N THR A 364 -28.65 -8.97 9.98
CA THR A 364 -29.49 -9.30 8.82
C THR A 364 -28.65 -9.65 7.60
N PHE A 365 -27.61 -8.85 7.32
CA PHE A 365 -26.72 -9.03 6.19
C PHE A 365 -25.26 -8.87 6.62
N TRP A 366 -24.36 -9.60 5.96
CA TRP A 366 -22.91 -9.53 6.20
C TRP A 366 -22.29 -8.42 5.34
N VAL A 367 -21.65 -7.46 5.99
CA VAL A 367 -21.00 -6.28 5.37
C VAL A 367 -19.49 -6.38 5.57
N GLU A 368 -18.73 -6.30 4.49
CA GLU A 368 -17.26 -6.38 4.50
C GLU A 368 -16.65 -5.16 3.79
N GLY A 369 -15.54 -4.62 4.32
CA GLY A 369 -14.78 -3.55 3.69
C GLY A 369 -13.45 -4.08 3.15
N MET A 370 -13.09 -3.73 1.91
CA MET A 370 -11.88 -4.20 1.24
C MET A 370 -11.06 -3.03 0.69
N SER A 371 -9.84 -2.87 1.21
CA SER A 371 -8.93 -1.78 0.83
C SER A 371 -7.57 -2.24 0.34
N GLY A 372 -6.79 -1.32 -0.26
CA GLY A 372 -5.42 -1.60 -0.70
C GLY A 372 -4.41 -1.72 0.45
N SER A 373 -4.78 -1.27 1.65
CA SER A 373 -3.96 -1.32 2.87
C SER A 373 -3.99 -2.66 3.59
N GLU A 374 -4.93 -3.55 3.26
CA GLU A 374 -5.06 -4.85 3.91
C GLU A 374 -4.13 -5.91 3.29
N PRO A 375 -3.46 -6.75 4.13
CA PRO A 375 -2.67 -7.87 3.63
C PRO A 375 -3.55 -8.90 2.92
N ILE A 376 -3.02 -9.55 1.89
CA ILE A 376 -3.70 -10.61 1.14
C ILE A 376 -3.54 -11.91 1.95
N ASP A 377 -4.65 -12.58 2.26
CA ASP A 377 -4.62 -13.90 2.92
C ASP A 377 -4.08 -14.97 1.94
N ILE A 378 -3.62 -16.11 2.45
CA ILE A 378 -3.13 -17.27 1.68
C ILE A 378 -4.17 -17.69 0.62
N ASP A 379 -5.44 -17.63 1.00
CA ASP A 379 -6.60 -17.98 0.16
C ASP A 379 -7.03 -16.87 -0.83
N GLY A 380 -6.41 -15.68 -0.78
CA GLY A 380 -6.80 -14.52 -1.59
C GLY A 380 -7.87 -13.64 -0.92
N ARG A 381 -8.46 -12.70 -1.67
CA ARG A 381 -9.53 -11.79 -1.21
C ARG A 381 -10.91 -12.21 -1.71
N ALA A 382 -11.03 -12.80 -2.89
CA ALA A 382 -12.32 -13.16 -3.47
C ALA A 382 -13.17 -14.09 -2.58
N PRO A 383 -12.62 -15.08 -1.85
CA PRO A 383 -13.43 -15.93 -0.98
C PRO A 383 -14.21 -15.15 0.11
N PHE A 384 -13.61 -14.11 0.69
CA PHE A 384 -14.26 -13.24 1.67
C PHE A 384 -15.38 -12.39 1.06
N VAL A 385 -15.15 -11.90 -0.16
CA VAL A 385 -16.18 -11.18 -0.93
C VAL A 385 -17.36 -12.09 -1.24
N LEU A 386 -17.10 -13.32 -1.69
CA LEU A 386 -18.13 -14.30 -2.02
C LEU A 386 -18.89 -14.78 -0.79
N ALA A 387 -18.23 -14.78 0.36
CA ALA A 387 -18.88 -14.99 1.65
C ALA A 387 -19.76 -13.81 2.07
N SER A 388 -19.59 -12.60 1.55
CA SER A 388 -20.31 -11.41 2.00
C SER A 388 -21.60 -11.16 1.22
N HIS A 389 -22.57 -10.48 1.85
CA HIS A 389 -23.76 -9.97 1.14
C HIS A 389 -23.46 -8.62 0.50
N ILE A 390 -22.71 -7.78 1.21
CA ILE A 390 -22.34 -6.44 0.79
C ILE A 390 -20.82 -6.31 0.96
N THR A 391 -20.15 -5.85 -0.08
CA THR A 391 -18.72 -5.54 0.00
C THR A 391 -18.46 -4.12 -0.47
N ILE A 392 -17.76 -3.34 0.35
CA ILE A 392 -17.31 -1.99 0.04
C ILE A 392 -15.90 -2.07 -0.54
N PHE A 393 -15.65 -1.48 -1.71
CA PHE A 393 -14.36 -1.51 -2.39
C PHE A 393 -13.87 -0.10 -2.75
N THR A 394 -12.55 0.06 -2.83
CA THR A 394 -11.99 1.03 -3.79
C THR A 394 -12.01 0.44 -5.21
N PRO A 395 -12.35 1.21 -6.26
CA PRO A 395 -12.53 0.68 -7.62
C PRO A 395 -11.35 -0.17 -8.13
N GLN A 396 -10.12 0.19 -7.79
CA GLN A 396 -8.93 -0.52 -8.24
C GLN A 396 -8.84 -1.94 -7.67
N ILE A 397 -9.28 -2.18 -6.42
CA ILE A 397 -9.30 -3.52 -5.84
C ILE A 397 -10.27 -4.41 -6.58
N PHE A 398 -11.46 -3.90 -6.91
CA PHE A 398 -12.43 -4.65 -7.69
C PHE A 398 -11.89 -5.01 -9.09
N ILE A 399 -11.24 -4.06 -9.77
CA ILE A 399 -10.59 -4.30 -11.07
C ILE A 399 -9.50 -5.38 -10.97
N ASN A 400 -8.68 -5.33 -9.92
CA ASN A 400 -7.63 -6.34 -9.69
C ASN A 400 -8.23 -7.74 -9.52
N LEU A 401 -9.37 -7.87 -8.82
CA LEU A 401 -10.06 -9.15 -8.63
C LEU A 401 -10.74 -9.64 -9.90
N LEU A 402 -11.26 -8.75 -10.76
CA LEU A 402 -11.78 -9.13 -12.09
C LEU A 402 -10.67 -9.65 -13.02
N LYS A 403 -9.47 -9.06 -12.90
CA LYS A 403 -8.26 -9.38 -13.68
C LYS A 403 -7.39 -10.47 -13.04
N SER A 404 -7.79 -11.05 -11.91
CA SER A 404 -6.97 -12.04 -11.21
C SER A 404 -6.70 -13.26 -12.09
N ILE A 405 -5.44 -13.67 -12.15
CA ILE A 405 -5.00 -14.86 -12.92
C ILE A 405 -5.37 -16.15 -12.16
N ARG A 406 -5.48 -16.08 -10.82
CA ARG A 406 -5.90 -17.19 -9.96
C ARG A 406 -7.42 -17.37 -10.06
N LYS A 407 -7.91 -18.55 -10.46
CA LYS A 407 -9.36 -18.83 -10.55
C LYS A 407 -10.06 -18.67 -9.19
N ASP A 408 -9.41 -19.10 -8.11
CA ASP A 408 -9.95 -19.03 -6.75
C ASP A 408 -10.01 -17.61 -6.18
N ASP A 409 -9.21 -16.69 -6.73
CA ASP A 409 -9.15 -15.28 -6.32
C ASP A 409 -9.76 -14.33 -7.38
N ARG A 410 -10.48 -14.87 -8.37
CA ARG A 410 -11.12 -14.10 -9.44
C ARG A 410 -12.60 -13.86 -9.15
N LEU A 411 -13.02 -12.62 -9.34
CA LEU A 411 -14.44 -12.22 -9.32
C LEU A 411 -14.97 -12.04 -10.75
N TYR A 412 -16.27 -12.18 -10.90
CA TYR A 412 -17.01 -11.93 -12.14
C TYR A 412 -18.13 -10.91 -11.90
N PHE A 413 -18.55 -10.21 -12.95
CA PHE A 413 -19.68 -9.28 -12.84
C PHE A 413 -20.97 -9.97 -12.41
N ASN A 414 -21.21 -11.21 -12.85
CA ASN A 414 -22.37 -12.03 -12.45
C ASN A 414 -22.39 -12.42 -10.96
N ASP A 415 -21.27 -12.25 -10.23
CA ASP A 415 -21.28 -12.46 -8.78
C ASP A 415 -22.03 -11.36 -8.03
N PHE A 416 -22.44 -10.29 -8.72
CA PHE A 416 -23.12 -9.16 -8.12
C PHE A 416 -24.44 -8.89 -8.84
N THR A 417 -25.38 -8.37 -8.06
CA THR A 417 -26.75 -8.06 -8.51
C THR A 417 -27.06 -6.56 -8.47
N LEU A 418 -26.30 -5.80 -7.67
CA LEU A 418 -26.40 -4.35 -7.54
C LEU A 418 -25.02 -3.74 -7.34
N PHE A 419 -24.72 -2.68 -8.08
CA PHE A 419 -23.59 -1.79 -7.92
C PHE A 419 -24.04 -0.44 -7.41
N VAL A 420 -23.47 0.00 -6.29
CA VAL A 420 -23.69 1.34 -5.73
C VAL A 420 -22.38 2.11 -5.84
N PHE A 421 -22.35 3.18 -6.62
CA PHE A 421 -21.17 4.03 -6.79
C PHE A 421 -21.33 5.28 -5.95
N ASP A 422 -20.55 5.42 -4.88
CA ASP A 422 -20.43 6.66 -4.13
C ASP A 422 -19.52 7.63 -4.90
N GLU A 423 -19.91 8.90 -4.99
CA GLU A 423 -19.28 9.91 -5.87
C GLU A 423 -19.08 9.38 -7.31
N CYS A 424 -20.20 8.96 -7.92
CA CYS A 424 -20.24 8.13 -9.13
C CYS A 424 -19.54 8.71 -10.38
N HIS A 425 -19.22 10.01 -10.37
CA HIS A 425 -18.46 10.69 -11.41
C HIS A 425 -16.99 10.24 -11.52
N HIS A 426 -16.48 9.42 -10.59
CA HIS A 426 -15.13 8.84 -10.65
C HIS A 426 -15.04 7.47 -11.35
N CYS A 427 -16.16 6.91 -11.82
CA CYS A 427 -16.27 5.46 -12.07
C CYS A 427 -16.11 5.06 -13.55
N ASP A 428 -15.01 5.49 -14.18
CA ASP A 428 -14.82 5.34 -15.64
C ASP A 428 -14.26 3.97 -16.09
N VAL A 429 -13.31 3.38 -15.37
CA VAL A 429 -12.63 2.16 -15.84
C VAL A 429 -13.53 0.93 -15.69
N LEU A 430 -14.17 0.79 -14.53
CA LEU A 430 -14.99 -0.38 -14.24
C LEU A 430 -16.25 -0.44 -15.10
N MET A 431 -16.94 0.69 -15.28
CA MET A 431 -18.14 0.73 -16.11
C MET A 431 -17.85 0.40 -17.57
N ARG A 432 -16.67 0.79 -18.08
CA ARG A 432 -16.23 0.36 -19.42
C ARG A 432 -16.11 -1.16 -19.52
N MET A 433 -15.51 -1.82 -18.54
CA MET A 433 -15.44 -3.28 -18.49
C MET A 433 -16.84 -3.92 -18.40
N LEU A 434 -17.77 -3.29 -17.66
CA LEU A 434 -19.15 -3.77 -17.57
C LEU A 434 -19.95 -3.55 -18.87
N HIS A 435 -19.71 -2.47 -19.60
CA HIS A 435 -20.33 -2.23 -20.91
C HIS A 435 -19.90 -3.28 -21.94
N ASP A 436 -18.62 -3.63 -21.94
CA ASP A 436 -18.03 -4.66 -22.81
C ASP A 436 -18.42 -6.10 -22.39
N TYR A 437 -19.01 -6.27 -21.21
CA TYR A 437 -19.45 -7.57 -20.70
C TYR A 437 -20.80 -7.98 -21.32
N ASN A 438 -20.85 -9.18 -21.91
CA ASN A 438 -22.01 -9.71 -22.61
C ASN A 438 -23.01 -10.48 -21.71
N GLY A 439 -22.62 -10.79 -20.47
CA GLY A 439 -23.48 -11.52 -19.52
C GLY A 439 -24.52 -10.63 -18.82
N ARG A 440 -25.17 -11.20 -17.78
CA ARG A 440 -26.16 -10.48 -16.97
C ARG A 440 -25.49 -9.33 -16.22
N LYS A 441 -26.01 -8.12 -16.39
CA LYS A 441 -25.47 -6.93 -15.72
C LYS A 441 -26.19 -6.67 -14.39
N PRO A 442 -25.48 -6.27 -13.32
CA PRO A 442 -26.11 -5.82 -12.08
C PRO A 442 -26.86 -4.50 -12.32
N GLN A 443 -27.83 -4.21 -11.46
CA GLN A 443 -28.41 -2.87 -11.39
C GLN A 443 -27.33 -1.87 -10.99
N VAL A 444 -27.38 -0.65 -11.53
CA VAL A 444 -26.40 0.42 -11.25
C VAL A 444 -27.08 1.61 -10.59
N VAL A 445 -26.61 1.99 -9.41
CA VAL A 445 -27.04 3.19 -8.69
C VAL A 445 -25.82 4.08 -8.43
N GLY A 446 -25.85 5.31 -8.92
CA GLY A 446 -24.80 6.30 -8.68
C GLY A 446 -25.26 7.37 -7.70
N LEU A 447 -24.46 7.67 -6.69
CA LEU A 447 -24.69 8.76 -5.73
C LEU A 447 -23.76 9.92 -6.07
N THR A 448 -24.29 11.13 -6.12
CA THR A 448 -23.46 12.33 -6.29
C THR A 448 -24.13 13.57 -5.70
N ALA A 449 -23.33 14.56 -5.29
CA ALA A 449 -23.83 15.89 -4.95
C ALA A 449 -23.95 16.82 -6.17
N SER A 450 -23.16 16.56 -7.21
CA SER A 450 -23.04 17.42 -8.40
C SER A 450 -22.85 16.59 -9.66
N LEU A 451 -23.34 17.10 -10.80
CA LEU A 451 -23.15 16.50 -12.12
C LEU A 451 -22.02 17.24 -12.86
N PRO A 452 -21.21 16.54 -13.68
CA PRO A 452 -20.07 17.13 -14.37
C PRO A 452 -20.53 18.05 -15.52
N LEU A 453 -19.92 19.23 -15.63
CA LEU A 453 -20.16 20.20 -16.72
C LEU A 453 -18.97 20.36 -17.69
N GLY A 454 -17.86 19.67 -17.44
CA GLY A 454 -16.62 19.80 -18.23
C GLY A 454 -15.73 20.98 -17.82
N SER A 455 -14.47 20.94 -18.28
CA SER A 455 -13.41 21.90 -17.90
C SER A 455 -13.34 23.18 -18.76
N GLY A 456 -14.44 23.57 -19.42
CA GLY A 456 -14.51 24.68 -20.38
C GLY A 456 -15.35 25.88 -19.93
N ARG A 457 -15.48 26.89 -20.81
CA ARG A 457 -16.47 27.96 -20.64
C ARG A 457 -17.87 27.34 -20.62
N ALA A 458 -18.74 27.91 -19.78
CA ALA A 458 -20.11 27.46 -19.55
C ALA A 458 -20.97 27.55 -20.84
N ASN A 459 -20.93 26.50 -21.66
CA ASN A 459 -21.85 26.31 -22.80
C ASN A 459 -22.90 25.27 -22.39
N VAL A 460 -24.18 25.59 -22.64
CA VAL A 460 -25.34 24.74 -22.33
C VAL A 460 -25.23 23.40 -23.06
N GLU A 461 -24.85 23.39 -24.34
CA GLU A 461 -24.75 22.17 -25.14
C GLU A 461 -23.66 21.23 -24.61
N ALA A 462 -22.47 21.77 -24.34
CA ALA A 462 -21.37 21.00 -23.77
C ALA A 462 -21.71 20.48 -22.37
N ALA A 463 -22.38 21.29 -21.55
CA ALA A 463 -22.86 20.88 -20.23
C ALA A 463 -23.86 19.71 -20.31
N LEU A 464 -24.84 19.79 -21.20
CA LEU A 464 -25.80 18.70 -21.44
C LEU A 464 -25.10 17.44 -21.94
N ASP A 465 -24.16 17.58 -22.88
CA ASP A 465 -23.39 16.45 -23.42
C ASP A 465 -22.59 15.75 -22.32
N HIS A 466 -21.90 16.50 -21.45
CA HIS A 466 -21.17 15.94 -20.31
C HIS A 466 -22.07 15.26 -19.26
N MET A 467 -23.27 15.78 -19.01
CA MET A 467 -24.25 15.14 -18.13
C MET A 467 -24.76 13.84 -18.76
N MET A 468 -25.04 13.84 -20.06
CA MET A 468 -25.45 12.65 -20.80
C MET A 468 -24.33 11.61 -20.90
N ASP A 469 -23.07 12.03 -21.00
CA ASP A 469 -21.91 11.16 -20.92
C ASP A 469 -21.87 10.40 -19.59
N LEU A 470 -22.18 11.07 -18.47
CA LEU A 470 -22.25 10.41 -17.16
C LEU A 470 -23.42 9.42 -17.10
N CYS A 471 -24.59 9.79 -17.62
CA CYS A 471 -25.74 8.88 -17.73
C CYS A 471 -25.39 7.65 -18.57
N ALA A 472 -24.73 7.84 -19.71
CA ALA A 472 -24.24 6.77 -20.58
C ALA A 472 -23.25 5.86 -19.85
N LYS A 473 -22.23 6.45 -19.20
CA LYS A 473 -21.22 5.71 -18.42
C LYS A 473 -21.83 4.84 -17.34
N LEU A 474 -22.87 5.31 -16.65
CA LEU A 474 -23.55 4.55 -15.59
C LEU A 474 -24.71 3.69 -16.10
N SER A 475 -24.98 3.70 -17.41
CA SER A 475 -26.20 3.12 -18.00
C SER A 475 -27.46 3.57 -17.25
N ALA A 476 -27.51 4.82 -16.82
CA ALA A 476 -28.54 5.37 -15.94
C ALA A 476 -29.69 5.96 -16.78
N HIS A 477 -30.88 5.39 -16.61
CA HIS A 477 -32.08 5.79 -17.35
C HIS A 477 -32.92 6.84 -16.60
N SER A 478 -32.53 7.18 -15.37
CA SER A 478 -33.21 8.17 -14.54
C SER A 478 -32.21 8.96 -13.69
N ILE A 479 -32.46 10.26 -13.53
CA ILE A 479 -31.74 11.12 -12.57
C ILE A 479 -32.73 11.55 -11.49
N SER A 480 -32.57 10.98 -10.30
CA SER A 480 -33.41 11.25 -9.14
C SER A 480 -32.87 12.45 -8.35
N THR A 481 -33.73 13.44 -8.11
CA THR A 481 -33.45 14.66 -7.33
C THR A 481 -34.68 15.04 -6.52
N VAL A 482 -34.51 15.78 -5.43
CA VAL A 482 -35.64 16.29 -4.63
C VAL A 482 -36.38 17.39 -5.40
N ARG A 483 -37.68 17.20 -5.64
CA ARG A 483 -38.57 18.16 -6.32
C ARG A 483 -39.84 18.37 -5.53
N LYS A 484 -40.51 17.28 -5.15
CA LYS A 484 -41.79 17.31 -4.41
C LYS A 484 -41.57 17.82 -2.99
N HIS A 485 -40.49 17.38 -2.34
CA HIS A 485 -40.25 17.63 -0.92
C HIS A 485 -39.08 18.61 -0.65
N LEU A 486 -38.98 19.69 -1.44
CA LEU A 486 -37.92 20.70 -1.30
C LEU A 486 -37.91 21.37 0.09
N ARG A 487 -39.08 21.65 0.68
CA ARG A 487 -39.17 22.22 2.04
C ARG A 487 -38.56 21.29 3.08
N SER A 488 -38.89 20.01 3.00
CA SER A 488 -38.33 18.97 3.89
C SER A 488 -36.81 18.88 3.76
N LEU A 489 -36.26 19.04 2.54
CA LEU A 489 -34.81 19.11 2.35
C LEU A 489 -34.21 20.37 2.99
N GLN A 490 -34.81 21.54 2.80
CA GLN A 490 -34.33 22.83 3.33
C GLN A 490 -34.33 22.89 4.86
N GLU A 491 -35.26 22.20 5.53
CA GLU A 491 -35.27 22.07 7.00
C GLU A 491 -34.06 21.30 7.55
N HIS A 492 -33.50 20.39 6.74
CA HIS A 492 -32.42 19.50 7.17
C HIS A 492 -31.05 19.86 6.59
N VAL A 493 -31.03 20.59 5.47
CA VAL A 493 -29.83 21.00 4.75
C VAL A 493 -29.95 22.49 4.42
N THR A 494 -29.25 23.33 5.18
CA THR A 494 -29.15 24.77 4.95
C THR A 494 -27.81 25.10 4.29
N PRO A 495 -27.78 25.67 3.08
CA PRO A 495 -26.53 26.10 2.46
C PRO A 495 -25.91 27.25 3.27
N PRO A 496 -24.57 27.31 3.39
CA PRO A 496 -23.90 28.39 4.10
C PRO A 496 -24.03 29.69 3.31
N ILE A 497 -23.94 30.82 4.01
CA ILE A 497 -23.79 32.13 3.37
C ILE A 497 -22.33 32.23 2.90
N ASP A 498 -22.15 32.39 1.58
CA ASP A 498 -20.84 32.64 0.98
C ASP A 498 -20.51 34.15 1.06
N GLU A 499 -19.51 34.49 1.87
CA GLU A 499 -18.91 35.82 1.97
C GLU A 499 -17.58 35.86 1.20
N VAL A 500 -17.33 36.94 0.46
CA VAL A 500 -16.01 37.20 -0.14
C VAL A 500 -15.40 38.41 0.57
N ARG A 501 -14.19 38.26 1.10
CA ARG A 501 -13.41 39.34 1.71
C ARG A 501 -12.07 39.47 0.99
N ASN A 502 -11.89 40.61 0.35
CA ASN A 502 -10.68 40.94 -0.39
C ASN A 502 -9.64 41.58 0.54
N ALA A 503 -8.41 41.07 0.49
CA ALA A 503 -7.26 41.57 1.22
C ALA A 503 -6.29 42.25 0.24
N ARG A 504 -5.57 43.28 0.70
CA ARG A 504 -4.58 44.00 -0.11
C ARG A 504 -3.17 43.60 0.32
N ARG A 505 -2.28 43.51 -0.67
CA ARG A 505 -0.86 43.37 -0.43
C ARG A 505 -0.31 44.66 0.20
N PRO A 506 0.70 44.57 1.09
CA PRO A 506 1.42 45.75 1.58
C PRO A 506 1.97 46.58 0.41
N ARG A 507 1.90 47.91 0.53
CA ARG A 507 2.48 48.81 -0.49
C ARG A 507 3.99 48.65 -0.62
N PHE A 508 4.64 48.30 0.49
CA PHE A 508 6.08 48.09 0.56
C PHE A 508 6.37 46.95 1.53
N ASP A 509 7.15 45.97 1.08
CA ASP A 509 7.66 44.88 1.89
C ASP A 509 9.17 44.71 1.57
N PRO A 510 10.08 45.02 2.52
CA PRO A 510 11.52 44.90 2.32
C PRO A 510 11.96 43.49 1.90
N PHE A 511 11.32 42.46 2.44
CA PHE A 511 11.63 41.06 2.14
C PHE A 511 11.24 40.74 0.70
N VAL A 512 10.02 41.09 0.28
CA VAL A 512 9.57 40.92 -1.11
C VAL A 512 10.48 41.66 -2.10
N LEU A 513 10.94 42.86 -1.74
CA LEU A 513 11.89 43.63 -2.55
C LEU A 513 13.25 42.92 -2.66
N ALA A 514 13.79 42.42 -1.56
CA ALA A 514 15.05 41.67 -1.54
C ALA A 514 14.98 40.41 -2.42
N ILE A 515 13.91 39.62 -2.29
CA ILE A 515 13.65 38.44 -3.11
C ILE A 515 13.53 38.83 -4.59
N SER A 516 12.77 39.90 -4.88
CA SER A 516 12.59 40.40 -6.24
C SER A 516 13.91 40.87 -6.87
N ASN A 517 14.83 41.43 -6.08
CA ASN A 517 16.16 41.85 -6.50
C ASN A 517 17.06 40.64 -6.81
N CYS A 518 17.05 39.60 -5.98
CA CYS A 518 17.72 38.32 -6.27
C CYS A 518 17.22 37.75 -7.60
N MET A 519 15.91 37.67 -7.78
CA MET A 519 15.31 37.17 -9.03
C MET A 519 15.74 38.01 -10.23
N THR A 520 15.70 39.35 -10.16
CA THR A 520 16.14 40.22 -11.26
C THR A 520 17.60 39.96 -11.64
N ARG A 521 18.48 39.75 -10.66
CA ARG A 521 19.91 39.48 -10.91
C ARG A 521 20.11 38.12 -11.57
N ILE A 522 19.44 37.08 -11.07
CA ILE A 522 19.50 35.74 -11.65
C ILE A 522 18.93 35.77 -13.08
N GLU A 523 17.79 36.43 -13.29
CA GLU A 523 17.21 36.63 -14.63
C GLU A 523 18.17 37.38 -15.57
N ALA A 524 18.87 38.41 -15.09
CA ALA A 524 19.80 39.17 -15.91
C ALA A 524 21.00 38.32 -16.36
N THR A 525 21.56 37.51 -15.46
CA THR A 525 22.62 36.55 -15.82
C THR A 525 22.06 35.48 -16.76
N LEU A 526 20.85 34.97 -16.51
CA LEU A 526 20.26 33.91 -17.34
C LEU A 526 19.93 34.42 -18.75
N ARG A 527 19.45 35.66 -18.90
CA ARG A 527 19.18 36.27 -20.22
C ARG A 527 20.45 36.33 -21.08
N LYS A 528 21.59 36.71 -20.51
CA LYS A 528 22.87 36.76 -21.24
C LYS A 528 23.25 35.38 -21.79
N GLU A 529 23.19 34.36 -20.95
CA GLU A 529 23.49 32.99 -21.36
C GLU A 529 22.46 32.44 -22.35
N LEU A 530 21.17 32.73 -22.14
CA LEU A 530 20.10 32.38 -23.06
C LEU A 530 20.28 33.02 -24.43
N ASP A 531 20.69 34.28 -24.51
CA ASP A 531 20.92 34.97 -25.79
C ASP A 531 22.10 34.35 -26.56
N ASN A 532 23.14 33.86 -25.87
CA ASN A 532 24.25 33.15 -26.48
C ASN A 532 23.80 31.82 -27.14
N ILE A 533 22.91 31.08 -26.48
CA ILE A 533 22.39 29.79 -26.96
C ILE A 533 21.11 29.91 -27.80
N ARG A 534 20.49 31.09 -27.86
CA ARG A 534 19.21 31.35 -28.52
C ARG A 534 19.21 30.95 -29.99
N LYS A 535 20.31 31.24 -30.69
CA LYS A 535 20.49 30.88 -32.11
C LYS A 535 20.68 29.37 -32.28
N ALA A 536 21.43 28.73 -31.40
CA ALA A 536 21.68 27.29 -31.44
C ALA A 536 20.41 26.48 -31.16
N LEU A 537 19.58 26.95 -30.21
CA LEU A 537 18.36 26.27 -29.79
C LEU A 537 17.09 26.73 -30.51
N GLN A 538 17.16 27.74 -31.38
CA GLN A 538 15.99 28.34 -32.03
C GLN A 538 14.90 28.74 -31.01
N LEU A 539 15.30 29.38 -29.91
CA LEU A 539 14.39 29.87 -28.86
C LEU A 539 13.54 31.03 -29.38
N ARG A 540 12.21 30.94 -29.21
CA ARG A 540 11.30 32.03 -29.60
C ARG A 540 11.49 33.23 -28.65
N PRO A 541 11.21 34.46 -29.10
CA PRO A 541 11.36 35.66 -28.26
C PRO A 541 10.54 35.61 -26.96
N ASP A 542 9.37 34.99 -26.99
CA ASP A 542 8.49 34.79 -25.83
C ASP A 542 8.99 33.73 -24.84
N GLU A 543 9.90 32.84 -25.26
CA GLU A 543 10.49 31.79 -24.41
C GLU A 543 11.68 32.29 -23.58
N VAL A 544 12.21 33.46 -23.93
CA VAL A 544 13.33 34.12 -23.22
C VAL A 544 12.90 35.39 -22.49
N SER A 545 11.63 35.79 -22.66
CA SER A 545 11.03 36.93 -21.97
C SER A 545 10.34 36.48 -20.68
N PHE A 546 10.96 36.79 -19.55
CA PHE A 546 10.40 36.45 -18.24
C PHE A 546 9.10 37.23 -17.97
N PRO A 547 8.01 36.54 -17.57
CA PRO A 547 6.78 37.19 -17.12
C PRO A 547 7.00 38.08 -15.89
N ALA A 548 6.01 38.90 -15.53
CA ALA A 548 6.08 39.62 -14.27
C ALA A 548 6.06 38.64 -13.08
N LYS A 549 6.82 38.94 -12.03
CA LYS A 549 6.99 38.05 -10.85
C LYS A 549 5.70 37.88 -10.03
N THR A 550 4.69 38.70 -10.29
CA THR A 550 3.37 38.64 -9.69
C THR A 550 2.39 37.76 -10.47
N GLU A 551 2.75 37.33 -11.69
CA GLU A 551 1.89 36.51 -12.52
C GLU A 551 2.01 35.02 -12.18
N ASN A 552 0.87 34.35 -12.03
CA ASN A 552 0.79 32.90 -11.84
C ASN A 552 1.49 32.08 -12.95
N ARG A 553 1.68 32.68 -14.14
CA ARG A 553 2.40 32.05 -15.25
C ARG A 553 3.90 31.91 -15.00
N TYR A 554 4.51 32.69 -14.09
CA TYR A 554 5.97 32.70 -13.90
C TYR A 554 6.54 31.31 -13.57
N GLU A 555 5.94 30.58 -12.63
CA GLU A 555 6.39 29.21 -12.29
C GLU A 555 6.25 28.24 -13.49
N SER A 556 5.14 28.34 -14.23
CA SER A 556 4.93 27.53 -15.43
C SER A 556 5.95 27.85 -16.53
N PHE A 557 6.32 29.13 -16.68
CA PHE A 557 7.34 29.59 -17.62
C PHE A 557 8.72 29.04 -17.25
N VAL A 558 9.15 29.21 -16.00
CA VAL A 558 10.43 28.68 -15.50
C VAL A 558 10.49 27.16 -15.69
N GLY A 559 9.41 26.45 -15.37
CA GLY A 559 9.31 25.00 -15.57
C GLY A 559 9.35 24.57 -17.04
N ALA A 560 8.73 25.33 -17.95
CA ALA A 560 8.75 25.09 -19.38
C ALA A 560 10.15 25.33 -19.97
N LEU A 561 10.78 26.45 -19.62
CA LEU A 561 12.12 26.80 -20.05
C LEU A 561 13.16 25.79 -19.52
N LYS A 562 13.06 25.40 -18.24
CA LYS A 562 13.90 24.33 -17.66
C LYS A 562 13.76 23.04 -18.43
N SER A 563 12.52 22.69 -18.83
CA SER A 563 12.27 21.52 -19.68
C SER A 563 13.04 21.63 -20.98
N ARG A 564 12.84 22.74 -21.69
CA ARG A 564 13.39 22.95 -23.02
C ARG A 564 14.92 22.96 -23.03
N ILE A 565 15.55 23.60 -22.05
CA ILE A 565 17.01 23.56 -21.82
C ILE A 565 17.49 22.16 -21.49
N SER A 566 16.72 21.40 -20.70
CA SER A 566 17.11 20.02 -20.40
C SER A 566 17.09 19.13 -21.64
N THR A 567 16.17 19.42 -22.57
CA THR A 567 15.89 18.62 -23.76
C THR A 567 16.82 18.95 -24.91
N ASP A 568 16.93 20.22 -25.27
CA ASP A 568 17.58 20.62 -26.52
C ASP A 568 19.10 20.79 -26.38
N MET A 569 19.65 20.75 -25.15
CA MET A 569 21.06 21.02 -24.87
C MET A 569 21.82 19.75 -24.46
N PRO A 570 23.02 19.49 -25.03
CA PRO A 570 23.87 18.38 -24.61
C PRO A 570 24.31 18.53 -23.15
N GLY A 571 24.61 17.40 -22.50
CA GLY A 571 25.12 17.38 -21.12
C GLY A 571 26.42 18.19 -20.98
N GLY A 572 26.62 18.81 -19.82
CA GLY A 572 27.81 19.62 -19.55
C GLY A 572 27.58 20.70 -18.49
N SER A 573 28.64 21.45 -18.18
CA SER A 573 28.65 22.48 -17.13
C SER A 573 27.66 23.63 -17.41
N VAL A 574 27.55 24.10 -18.65
CA VAL A 574 26.61 25.19 -19.04
C VAL A 574 25.15 24.80 -18.82
N LYS A 575 24.76 23.58 -19.25
CA LYS A 575 23.41 23.04 -19.03
C LYS A 575 23.10 22.96 -17.54
N TYR A 576 24.04 22.47 -16.74
CA TYR A 576 23.92 22.42 -15.29
C TYR A 576 23.70 23.81 -14.68
N GLN A 577 24.50 24.81 -15.07
CA GLN A 577 24.39 26.18 -14.58
C GLN A 577 22.99 26.78 -14.84
N LEU A 578 22.50 26.67 -16.07
CA LEU A 578 21.17 27.18 -16.46
C LEU A 578 20.04 26.50 -15.69
N ILE A 579 20.10 25.18 -15.56
CA ILE A 579 19.10 24.41 -14.80
C ILE A 579 19.08 24.84 -13.33
N LYS A 580 20.26 25.05 -12.72
CA LYS A 580 20.36 25.50 -11.32
C LYS A 580 19.84 26.91 -11.11
N MET A 581 20.15 27.84 -12.00
CA MET A 581 19.59 29.19 -11.94
C MET A 581 18.06 29.18 -12.06
N LEU A 582 17.50 28.33 -12.93
CA LEU A 582 16.05 28.16 -13.06
C LEU A 582 15.42 27.52 -11.82
N ASP A 583 16.10 26.55 -11.18
CA ASP A 583 15.66 25.99 -9.90
C ASP A 583 15.60 27.05 -8.81
N HIS A 584 16.64 27.88 -8.70
CA HIS A 584 16.66 29.02 -7.77
C HIS A 584 15.51 29.99 -8.05
N LEU A 585 15.29 30.40 -9.31
CA LEU A 585 14.14 31.25 -9.67
C LEU A 585 12.80 30.63 -9.25
N GLY A 586 12.65 29.30 -9.38
CA GLY A 586 11.51 28.56 -8.87
C GLY A 586 11.38 28.64 -7.34
N TYR A 587 12.48 28.52 -6.60
CA TYR A 587 12.48 28.66 -5.13
C TYR A 587 12.11 30.08 -4.70
N TYR A 588 12.72 31.10 -5.31
CA TYR A 588 12.43 32.51 -5.02
C TYR A 588 10.98 32.88 -5.37
N TYR A 589 10.46 32.44 -6.51
CA TYR A 589 9.05 32.67 -6.86
C TYR A 589 8.09 32.03 -5.84
N ARG A 590 8.34 30.78 -5.44
CA ARG A 590 7.54 30.13 -4.37
C ARG A 590 7.67 30.84 -3.02
N THR A 591 8.80 31.47 -2.77
CA THR A 591 9.01 32.29 -1.56
C THR A 591 8.14 33.54 -1.59
N LEU A 592 7.99 34.19 -2.75
CA LEU A 592 7.05 35.30 -2.93
C LEU A 592 5.60 34.86 -2.69
N THR A 593 5.19 33.72 -3.24
CA THR A 593 3.81 33.23 -3.06
C THR A 593 3.51 32.79 -1.62
N LEU A 594 4.49 32.23 -0.91
CA LEU A 594 4.36 31.95 0.53
C LEU A 594 4.34 33.24 1.35
N SER A 595 5.17 34.22 1.01
CA SER A 595 5.16 35.54 1.66
C SER A 595 3.81 36.23 1.49
N ASP A 596 3.12 36.09 0.38
CA ASP A 596 1.77 36.68 0.22
C ASP A 596 0.77 36.20 1.29
N VAL A 597 0.90 34.97 1.79
CA VAL A 597 -0.12 34.30 2.63
C VAL A 597 0.38 33.86 4.02
N LEU A 598 1.68 33.99 4.30
CA LEU A 598 2.32 33.66 5.59
C LEU A 598 3.24 34.81 6.04
N PRO A 599 3.63 34.85 7.33
CA PRO A 599 4.69 35.76 7.78
C PRO A 599 5.99 35.53 6.99
N ASN A 600 6.79 36.59 6.84
CA ASN A 600 8.02 36.54 6.04
C ASN A 600 9.07 35.57 6.61
N SER A 601 9.04 35.31 7.92
CA SER A 601 9.91 34.34 8.59
C SER A 601 9.76 32.92 8.03
N TYR A 602 8.52 32.45 7.81
CA TYR A 602 8.24 31.13 7.24
C TYR A 602 8.68 31.03 5.77
N ALA A 603 8.46 32.10 4.99
CA ALA A 603 8.92 32.16 3.61
C ALA A 603 10.45 32.14 3.53
N TYR A 604 11.13 32.88 4.42
CA TYR A 604 12.58 32.84 4.56
C TYR A 604 13.09 31.45 4.94
N GLU A 605 12.50 30.79 5.93
CA GLU A 605 12.89 29.45 6.38
C GLU A 605 12.84 28.44 5.21
N TYR A 606 11.77 28.47 4.42
CA TYR A 606 11.65 27.65 3.21
C TYR A 606 12.79 27.89 2.22
N LEU A 607 13.06 29.15 1.89
CA LEU A 607 14.10 29.52 0.93
C LEU A 607 15.49 29.15 1.45
N ALA A 608 15.80 29.49 2.70
CA ALA A 608 17.05 29.17 3.36
C ALA A 608 17.29 27.67 3.33
N ASN A 609 16.31 26.84 3.71
CA ASN A 609 16.43 25.40 3.67
C ASN A 609 16.68 24.86 2.25
N LYS A 610 16.09 25.46 1.21
CA LYS A 610 16.35 25.05 -0.18
C LYS A 610 17.74 25.42 -0.66
N VAL A 611 18.19 26.64 -0.39
CA VAL A 611 19.50 27.15 -0.83
C VAL A 611 20.65 26.45 -0.10
N HIS A 612 20.53 26.23 1.21
CA HIS A 612 21.61 25.60 2.01
C HIS A 612 21.79 24.11 1.72
N ASN A 613 20.70 23.39 1.44
CA ASN A 613 20.72 21.95 1.19
C ASN A 613 21.07 21.58 -0.27
N GLU A 614 21.35 22.54 -1.16
CA GLU A 614 21.81 22.20 -2.50
C GLU A 614 23.25 21.63 -2.47
N ALA A 615 23.44 20.45 -3.07
CA ALA A 615 24.76 19.84 -3.17
C ALA A 615 25.70 20.66 -4.08
N ILE A 616 26.95 20.81 -3.64
CA ILE A 616 28.00 21.47 -4.42
C ILE A 616 28.64 20.41 -5.32
N PRO A 617 28.59 20.57 -6.66
CA PRO A 617 29.22 19.64 -7.59
C PRO A 617 30.76 19.72 -7.48
N SER A 618 31.45 18.63 -7.83
CA SER A 618 32.92 18.56 -7.82
C SER A 618 33.58 19.35 -8.96
N ASP A 619 32.86 19.64 -10.04
CA ASP A 619 33.33 20.48 -11.15
C ASP A 619 33.46 21.95 -10.72
N VAL A 620 34.65 22.53 -10.94
CA VAL A 620 35.01 23.91 -10.59
C VAL A 620 34.08 24.95 -11.22
N SER A 621 33.67 24.78 -12.47
CA SER A 621 32.81 25.72 -13.20
C SER A 621 31.35 25.62 -12.74
N ALA A 622 30.89 24.40 -12.44
CA ALA A 622 29.56 24.16 -11.88
C ALA A 622 29.46 24.55 -10.40
N ALA A 623 30.58 24.53 -9.66
CA ALA A 623 30.67 25.00 -8.29
C ALA A 623 30.63 26.54 -8.21
N ALA A 624 31.24 27.23 -9.19
CA ALA A 624 31.29 28.70 -9.23
C ALA A 624 29.89 29.34 -9.28
N ILE A 625 28.96 28.83 -10.11
CA ILE A 625 27.60 29.38 -10.17
C ILE A 625 26.82 29.14 -8.87
N GLN A 626 27.04 27.98 -8.22
CA GLN A 626 26.38 27.63 -6.98
C GLN A 626 26.83 28.54 -5.84
N ASP A 627 28.14 28.82 -5.78
CA ASP A 627 28.69 29.79 -4.85
C ASP A 627 28.17 31.21 -5.13
N GLU A 628 28.08 31.61 -6.40
CA GLU A 628 27.51 32.91 -6.77
C GLU A 628 26.04 33.04 -6.33
N LEU A 629 25.21 32.02 -6.55
CA LEU A 629 23.80 32.01 -6.14
C LEU A 629 23.66 32.07 -4.62
N ARG A 630 24.51 31.35 -3.88
CA ARG A 630 24.57 31.41 -2.40
C ARG A 630 25.03 32.79 -1.92
N ARG A 631 26.00 33.41 -2.60
CA ARG A 631 26.47 34.76 -2.30
C ARG A 631 25.38 35.80 -2.55
N LEU A 632 24.62 35.68 -3.64
CA LEU A 632 23.46 36.54 -3.90
C LEU A 632 22.42 36.41 -2.79
N PHE A 633 22.10 35.19 -2.35
CA PHE A 633 21.20 34.98 -1.21
C PHE A 633 21.73 35.67 0.06
N ARG A 634 23.00 35.45 0.41
CA ARG A 634 23.61 36.04 1.62
C ARG A 634 23.68 37.57 1.59
N ASN A 635 23.89 38.17 0.42
CA ASN A 635 24.04 39.62 0.29
C ASN A 635 22.71 40.37 0.29
N TYR A 636 21.63 39.75 -0.19
CA TYR A 636 20.33 40.40 -0.33
C TYR A 636 19.32 39.96 0.73
N VAL A 637 19.42 38.72 1.21
CA VAL A 637 18.45 38.12 2.13
C VAL A 637 19.07 38.01 3.52
N ILE A 638 19.28 39.16 4.16
CA ILE A 638 19.88 39.27 5.49
C ILE A 638 18.74 39.39 6.53
N PRO A 639 18.49 38.38 7.39
CA PRO A 639 17.31 38.35 8.26
C PRO A 639 17.18 39.56 9.18
N LYS A 640 18.31 40.02 9.74
CA LYS A 640 18.36 41.16 10.65
C LYS A 640 18.00 42.48 9.96
N GLU A 641 18.44 42.67 8.71
CA GLU A 641 18.15 43.88 7.93
C GLU A 641 16.71 43.88 7.40
N LEU A 642 16.16 42.70 7.14
CA LEU A 642 14.80 42.50 6.66
C LEU A 642 13.76 42.43 7.79
N GLN A 643 14.17 42.72 9.03
CA GLN A 643 13.31 42.76 10.23
C GLN A 643 12.47 41.48 10.40
N LEU A 644 13.06 40.32 10.11
CA LEU A 644 12.41 39.03 10.31
C LEU A 644 12.43 38.70 11.81
N LEU A 645 11.40 39.14 12.53
CA LEU A 645 11.24 38.87 13.96
C LEU A 645 10.78 37.42 14.18
N GLU A 646 11.39 36.73 15.15
CA GLU A 646 11.02 35.34 15.49
C GLU A 646 9.58 35.23 16.03
N ASN A 647 9.05 36.30 16.61
CA ASN A 647 7.70 36.37 17.18
C ASN A 647 6.73 37.25 16.35
N ASP A 648 6.99 37.43 15.05
CA ASP A 648 6.05 38.17 14.19
C ASP A 648 4.70 37.45 14.08
N ASN A 649 3.64 38.12 14.52
CA ASN A 649 2.28 37.61 14.40
C ASN A 649 1.73 37.72 12.96
N GLY A 650 2.48 38.34 12.04
CA GLY A 650 2.14 38.44 10.62
C GLY A 650 1.01 39.41 10.29
N GLU A 651 0.42 40.10 11.28
CA GLU A 651 -0.74 40.98 11.09
C GLU A 651 -0.42 42.26 10.29
N SER A 652 0.86 42.52 10.03
CA SER A 652 1.28 43.51 9.04
C SER A 652 0.71 43.24 7.64
N LYS A 653 0.37 41.98 7.35
CA LYS A 653 -0.32 41.56 6.12
C LYS A 653 -1.81 41.48 6.36
N GLU A 654 -2.57 42.18 5.52
CA GLU A 654 -4.02 42.30 5.68
C GLU A 654 -4.73 40.94 5.64
N ILE A 655 -4.29 39.99 4.79
CA ILE A 655 -4.92 38.66 4.72
C ILE A 655 -4.77 37.85 6.01
N ILE A 656 -3.61 37.93 6.67
CA ILE A 656 -3.35 37.24 7.94
C ILE A 656 -4.15 37.91 9.05
N ARG A 657 -4.14 39.25 9.09
CA ARG A 657 -4.97 40.02 10.02
C ARG A 657 -6.45 39.67 9.89
N LEU A 658 -6.99 39.64 8.67
CA LEU A 658 -8.39 39.25 8.44
C LEU A 658 -8.67 37.81 8.88
N LEU A 659 -7.75 36.87 8.64
CA LEU A 659 -7.88 35.51 9.13
C LEU A 659 -7.94 35.46 10.66
N HIS A 660 -7.04 36.17 11.34
CA HIS A 660 -7.02 36.27 12.80
C HIS A 660 -8.29 36.90 13.35
N ASP A 661 -8.74 38.01 12.76
CA ASP A 661 -9.96 38.72 13.16
C ASP A 661 -11.18 37.82 13.03
N ILE A 662 -11.32 37.07 11.92
CA ILE A 662 -12.41 36.12 11.71
C ILE A 662 -12.39 35.01 12.76
N LEU A 663 -11.23 34.42 13.04
CA LEU A 663 -11.11 33.35 14.01
C LEU A 663 -11.42 33.85 15.42
N ARG A 664 -10.83 34.98 15.84
CA ARG A 664 -11.11 35.58 17.17
C ARG A 664 -12.60 35.87 17.31
N GLU A 665 -13.19 36.59 16.35
CA GLU A 665 -14.62 36.93 16.37
C GLU A 665 -15.51 35.68 16.45
N GLN A 666 -15.18 34.63 15.70
CA GLN A 666 -15.96 33.39 15.70
C GLN A 666 -15.89 32.67 17.04
N TYR A 667 -14.68 32.51 17.62
CA TYR A 667 -14.51 31.76 18.86
C TYR A 667 -14.85 32.56 20.12
N ASP A 668 -14.84 33.90 20.05
CA ASP A 668 -15.35 34.78 21.11
C ASP A 668 -16.88 34.70 21.19
N LYS A 669 -17.57 34.67 20.05
CA LYS A 669 -19.03 34.52 19.98
C LYS A 669 -19.48 33.08 20.25
N GLU A 670 -18.75 32.10 19.71
CA GLU A 670 -19.11 30.69 19.72
C GLU A 670 -17.89 29.81 20.10
N PRO A 671 -17.61 29.61 21.41
CA PRO A 671 -16.41 28.88 21.85
C PRO A 671 -16.36 27.39 21.44
N LEU A 672 -17.52 26.81 21.13
CA LEU A 672 -17.69 25.44 20.64
C LEU A 672 -17.64 25.32 19.10
N SER A 673 -17.41 26.45 18.41
CA SER A 673 -17.27 26.48 16.95
C SER A 673 -16.15 25.54 16.48
N ARG A 674 -16.27 25.10 15.24
CA ARG A 674 -15.34 24.24 14.54
C ARG A 674 -15.07 24.78 13.16
N THR A 675 -13.79 25.00 12.87
CA THR A 675 -13.39 25.71 11.67
C THR A 675 -12.49 24.86 10.77
N ILE A 676 -12.74 24.90 9.47
CA ILE A 676 -11.82 24.37 8.46
C ILE A 676 -11.27 25.48 7.59
N ILE A 677 -9.95 25.46 7.40
CA ILE A 677 -9.23 26.38 6.53
C ILE A 677 -8.68 25.60 5.34
N PHE A 678 -9.23 25.85 4.15
CA PHE A 678 -8.77 25.23 2.91
C PHE A 678 -7.63 26.01 2.28
N VAL A 679 -6.54 25.32 1.97
CA VAL A 679 -5.31 25.87 1.36
C VAL A 679 -4.89 25.08 0.12
N THR A 680 -4.07 25.69 -0.73
CA THR A 680 -3.65 25.11 -2.02
C THR A 680 -2.54 24.06 -1.92
N THR A 681 -1.63 24.20 -0.96
CA THR A 681 -0.42 23.35 -0.86
C THR A 681 -0.27 22.74 0.53
N ARG A 682 0.41 21.59 0.59
CA ARG A 682 0.68 20.89 1.86
C ARG A 682 1.60 21.69 2.78
N LEU A 683 2.63 22.29 2.21
CA LEU A 683 3.55 23.17 2.93
C LEU A 683 2.80 24.33 3.60
N LEU A 684 1.87 24.96 2.86
CA LEU A 684 1.02 26.01 3.42
C LEU A 684 0.12 25.48 4.54
N ALA A 685 -0.44 24.27 4.40
CA ALA A 685 -1.28 23.68 5.45
C ALA A 685 -0.51 23.47 6.76
N GLU A 686 0.69 22.92 6.65
CA GLU A 686 1.58 22.68 7.79
C GLU A 686 2.02 24.00 8.42
N LYS A 687 2.61 24.91 7.64
CA LYS A 687 3.16 26.17 8.18
C LYS A 687 2.08 27.13 8.69
N LEU A 688 0.90 27.17 8.07
CA LEU A 688 -0.22 27.96 8.58
C LEU A 688 -0.73 27.40 9.91
N SER A 689 -0.84 26.06 10.04
CA SER A 689 -1.25 25.45 11.31
C SER A 689 -0.24 25.68 12.43
N GLU A 690 1.06 25.65 12.12
CA GLU A 690 2.15 26.00 13.03
C GLU A 690 2.05 27.46 13.47
N HIS A 691 1.89 28.39 12.52
CA HIS A 691 1.75 29.81 12.78
C HIS A 691 0.57 30.14 13.70
N LEU A 692 -0.62 29.59 13.41
CA LEU A 692 -1.82 29.85 14.20
C LEU A 692 -1.70 29.28 15.63
N ASN A 693 -1.03 28.13 15.80
CA ASN A 693 -0.73 27.58 17.13
C ASN A 693 0.27 28.46 17.90
N ASN A 694 1.33 28.94 17.24
CA ASN A 694 2.34 29.82 17.84
C ASN A 694 1.74 31.16 18.30
N CYS A 695 0.84 31.73 17.50
CA CYS A 695 0.14 32.97 17.84
C CYS A 695 -0.95 32.80 18.90
N ARG A 696 -1.29 31.54 19.26
CA ARG A 696 -2.36 31.21 20.23
C ARG A 696 -3.68 31.92 19.92
N ILE A 697 -4.05 31.99 18.63
CA ILE A 697 -5.26 32.69 18.17
C ILE A 697 -6.52 32.14 18.83
N ILE A 698 -6.53 30.86 19.20
CA ILE A 698 -7.67 30.17 19.82
C ILE A 698 -7.22 29.52 21.12
N GLY A 699 -8.03 29.65 22.18
CA GLY A 699 -7.80 28.96 23.46
C GLY A 699 -7.98 27.44 23.35
N GLY A 700 -7.05 26.68 23.94
CA GLY A 700 -7.06 25.20 23.89
C GLY A 700 -5.69 24.51 23.96
N GLY A 701 -4.61 25.25 24.20
CA GLY A 701 -3.24 24.70 24.24
C GLY A 701 -2.63 24.46 22.85
N PRO A 702 -1.39 23.93 22.76
CA PRO A 702 -0.61 23.84 21.51
C PRO A 702 -1.13 22.80 20.50
N ARG A 703 -2.27 22.15 20.78
CA ARG A 703 -2.89 21.13 19.90
C ARG A 703 -4.27 21.52 19.39
N ALA A 704 -4.74 22.74 19.68
CA ALA A 704 -6.06 23.22 19.28
C ALA A 704 -6.24 23.26 17.75
N ILE A 705 -5.14 23.42 17.00
CA ILE A 705 -5.13 23.52 15.54
C ILE A 705 -4.32 22.35 14.95
N GLY A 706 -4.92 21.63 14.02
CA GLY A 706 -4.29 20.52 13.28
C GLY A 706 -4.22 20.78 11.77
N CYS A 707 -3.54 19.89 11.05
CA CYS A 707 -3.51 19.93 9.59
C CYS A 707 -3.82 18.55 8.98
N VAL A 708 -4.47 18.55 7.80
CA VAL A 708 -4.82 17.33 7.04
C VAL A 708 -4.35 17.45 5.59
N THR A 709 -3.43 16.57 5.17
CA THR A 709 -2.82 16.59 3.83
C THR A 709 -2.80 15.21 3.17
N SER A 710 -2.70 15.15 1.83
CA SER A 710 -2.74 13.88 1.07
C SER A 710 -1.55 12.96 1.35
N SER A 711 -1.78 11.66 1.18
CA SER A 711 -0.80 10.58 1.38
C SER A 711 0.25 10.42 0.27
N ASN A 712 0.05 11.04 -0.90
CA ASN A 712 0.92 10.90 -2.08
C ASN A 712 2.29 11.58 -1.89
N GLN A 713 3.42 10.88 -1.99
CA GLN A 713 4.76 11.44 -1.73
C GLN A 713 5.40 12.18 -2.94
N SER A 714 4.63 12.63 -3.93
CA SER A 714 5.18 13.22 -5.18
C SER A 714 5.84 14.60 -5.03
N SER A 715 5.87 15.18 -3.83
CA SER A 715 6.52 16.46 -3.52
C SER A 715 7.63 16.26 -2.49
N SER A 716 8.56 17.21 -2.35
CA SER A 716 9.67 17.16 -1.37
C SER A 716 9.24 17.06 0.11
N PHE A 717 7.93 17.09 0.38
CA PHE A 717 7.31 16.97 1.71
C PHE A 717 6.51 15.67 1.81
N ASN A 718 6.74 14.94 2.91
CA ASN A 718 6.08 13.67 3.22
C ASN A 718 4.59 13.89 3.47
N GLY A 719 3.72 13.20 2.73
CA GLY A 719 2.27 13.20 2.98
C GLY A 719 1.90 12.44 4.27
N GLN A 720 0.74 12.74 4.85
CA GLN A 720 0.22 12.03 6.03
C GLN A 720 -0.27 10.62 5.68
N THR A 721 -0.11 9.66 6.59
CA THR A 721 -0.68 8.32 6.45
C THR A 721 -2.19 8.35 6.70
N ALA A 722 -2.93 7.36 6.18
CA ALA A 722 -4.38 7.27 6.37
C ALA A 722 -4.76 7.22 7.87
N GLY A 723 -3.97 6.50 8.68
CA GLY A 723 -4.16 6.44 10.13
C GLY A 723 -4.03 7.80 10.83
N VAL A 724 -3.06 8.63 10.42
CA VAL A 724 -2.89 9.99 10.98
C VAL A 724 -4.03 10.90 10.55
N GLN A 725 -4.46 10.84 9.29
CA GLN A 725 -5.60 11.63 8.80
C GLN A 725 -6.88 11.31 9.60
N ARG A 726 -7.14 10.02 9.82
CA ARG A 726 -8.31 9.53 10.57
C ARG A 726 -8.32 10.10 11.99
N GLN A 727 -7.20 9.97 12.71
CA GLN A 727 -7.07 10.49 14.06
C GLN A 727 -7.28 12.02 14.12
N MET A 728 -6.74 12.77 13.15
CA MET A 728 -6.92 14.24 13.12
C MET A 728 -8.38 14.65 12.93
N ILE A 729 -9.16 13.87 12.16
CA ILE A 729 -10.58 14.13 11.92
C ILE A 729 -11.41 13.73 13.14
N GLU A 730 -11.10 12.61 13.79
CA GLU A 730 -11.73 12.19 15.05
C GLU A 730 -11.49 13.21 16.16
N ASP A 731 -10.24 13.67 16.34
CA ASP A 731 -9.89 14.74 17.28
C ASP A 731 -10.71 16.02 16.99
N PHE A 732 -10.96 16.31 15.72
CA PHE A 732 -11.77 17.45 15.30
C PHE A 732 -13.26 17.24 15.50
N ASN A 733 -13.80 16.04 15.35
CA ASN A 733 -15.22 15.79 15.60
C ASN A 733 -15.52 15.73 17.11
N THR A 734 -14.61 15.20 17.92
CA THR A 734 -14.81 14.96 19.37
C THR A 734 -14.74 16.20 20.25
N GLY A 735 -13.82 17.12 20.00
CA GLY A 735 -13.62 18.26 20.90
C GLY A 735 -12.22 18.83 20.83
N LEU A 736 -11.28 17.91 20.65
CA LEU A 736 -9.87 18.08 20.95
C LEU A 736 -9.19 19.08 20.01
N ARG A 737 -9.61 19.13 18.74
CA ARG A 737 -9.16 20.12 17.76
C ARG A 737 -10.31 21.02 17.37
N LYS A 738 -10.10 22.32 17.48
CA LYS A 738 -11.07 23.35 17.09
C LYS A 738 -10.93 23.75 15.62
N VAL A 739 -9.70 23.75 15.10
CA VAL A 739 -9.41 24.14 13.72
C VAL A 739 -8.62 23.07 12.98
N LEU A 740 -9.00 22.80 11.72
CA LEU A 740 -8.20 22.01 10.79
C LEU A 740 -7.80 22.84 9.57
N VAL A 741 -6.51 22.87 9.28
CA VAL A 741 -5.98 23.41 8.03
C VAL A 741 -5.80 22.27 7.03
N ALA A 742 -6.55 22.27 5.94
CA ALA A 742 -6.60 21.14 5.03
C ALA A 742 -6.34 21.53 3.57
N THR A 743 -5.74 20.60 2.83
CA THR A 743 -5.73 20.64 1.36
C THR A 743 -7.04 20.08 0.80
N SER A 744 -7.19 20.03 -0.53
CA SER A 744 -8.39 19.51 -1.20
C SER A 744 -8.81 18.09 -0.83
N VAL A 745 -7.96 17.34 -0.12
CA VAL A 745 -8.26 16.00 0.42
C VAL A 745 -9.46 16.01 1.35
N ALA A 746 -9.66 17.08 2.13
CA ALA A 746 -10.80 17.20 3.04
C ALA A 746 -12.03 17.84 2.38
N GLU A 747 -11.98 18.14 1.07
CA GLU A 747 -13.12 18.73 0.35
C GLU A 747 -14.13 17.68 -0.10
N GLU A 748 -13.69 16.43 -0.31
CA GLU A 748 -14.52 15.34 -0.82
C GLU A 748 -14.44 14.11 0.10
N GLY A 749 -15.60 13.63 0.57
CA GLY A 749 -15.71 12.30 1.17
C GLY A 749 -15.21 12.13 2.61
N LEU A 750 -14.90 13.18 3.35
CA LEU A 750 -14.60 13.08 4.80
C LEU A 750 -15.78 13.62 5.62
N ASP A 751 -16.20 12.90 6.68
CA ASP A 751 -17.29 13.34 7.57
C ASP A 751 -16.81 14.41 8.54
N ILE A 752 -17.09 15.67 8.20
CA ILE A 752 -16.75 16.84 8.99
C ILE A 752 -18.03 17.52 9.50
N SER A 753 -18.94 16.71 10.04
CA SER A 753 -20.26 17.13 10.49
C SER A 753 -20.26 18.19 11.60
N ALA A 754 -19.19 18.29 12.40
CA ALA A 754 -19.10 19.27 13.47
C ALA A 754 -18.77 20.71 12.98
N CYS A 755 -18.32 20.89 11.73
CA CYS A 755 -17.82 22.17 11.23
C CYS A 755 -18.93 23.20 10.98
N ASN A 756 -18.77 24.43 11.48
CA ASN A 756 -19.70 25.54 11.27
C ASN A 756 -19.08 26.79 10.61
N LEU A 757 -17.74 26.87 10.49
CA LEU A 757 -17.06 27.92 9.74
C LEU A 757 -16.06 27.34 8.75
N ILE A 758 -16.14 27.77 7.49
CA ILE A 758 -15.13 27.45 6.48
C ILE A 758 -14.45 28.71 5.98
N ILE A 759 -13.13 28.62 5.86
CA ILE A 759 -12.29 29.68 5.32
C ILE A 759 -11.55 29.12 4.10
N LYS A 760 -11.85 29.67 2.93
CA LYS A 760 -11.08 29.47 1.69
C LYS A 760 -9.92 30.46 1.70
N TYR A 761 -8.73 30.00 2.06
CA TYR A 761 -7.57 30.87 2.27
C TYR A 761 -6.76 31.03 0.98
N ASN A 762 -7.00 32.14 0.28
CA ASN A 762 -6.42 32.47 -1.03
C ASN A 762 -6.51 31.30 -2.05
N ASN A 763 -7.64 30.59 -2.02
CA ASN A 763 -7.87 29.37 -2.78
C ASN A 763 -9.32 29.29 -3.27
N THR A 764 -9.53 28.82 -4.49
CA THR A 764 -10.84 28.45 -5.04
C THR A 764 -10.70 27.12 -5.76
N GLY A 765 -11.68 26.25 -5.53
CA GLY A 765 -11.71 24.90 -6.11
C GLY A 765 -12.40 24.88 -7.49
N SER A 766 -12.98 23.73 -7.82
CA SER A 766 -13.90 23.57 -8.95
C SER A 766 -15.36 23.80 -8.51
N GLU A 767 -16.27 23.92 -9.48
CA GLU A 767 -17.72 23.96 -9.22
C GLU A 767 -18.21 22.75 -8.39
N ARG A 768 -17.59 21.58 -8.58
CA ARG A 768 -17.89 20.36 -7.82
C ARG A 768 -17.54 20.51 -6.35
N THR A 769 -16.32 20.98 -6.07
CA THR A 769 -15.88 21.23 -4.70
C THR A 769 -16.75 22.29 -4.01
N LEU A 770 -17.24 23.29 -4.75
CA LEU A 770 -18.16 24.30 -4.24
C LEU A 770 -19.49 23.65 -3.80
N ILE A 771 -20.09 22.82 -4.66
CA ILE A 771 -21.37 22.13 -4.38
C ILE A 771 -21.23 21.09 -3.25
N GLN A 772 -20.15 20.30 -3.24
CA GLN A 772 -19.89 19.30 -2.20
C GLN A 772 -19.66 19.96 -0.83
N ARG A 773 -18.94 21.10 -0.79
CA ARG A 773 -18.81 21.90 0.43
C ARG A 773 -20.18 22.37 0.89
N ARG A 774 -20.98 23.01 0.02
CA ARG A 774 -22.34 23.49 0.31
C ARG A 774 -23.25 22.48 1.00
N GLY A 775 -23.06 21.19 0.76
CA GLY A 775 -23.82 20.14 1.45
C GLY A 775 -23.11 19.45 2.62
N SER A 776 -21.80 19.58 2.82
CA SER A 776 -21.10 18.83 3.90
C SER A 776 -21.54 19.24 5.32
N TYR A 777 -22.36 20.28 5.43
CA TYR A 777 -22.88 20.80 6.69
C TYR A 777 -24.11 20.02 7.15
N ARG A 778 -23.96 19.28 8.25
CA ARG A 778 -25.05 18.62 8.96
C ARG A 778 -25.39 19.46 10.20
N PHE A 779 -26.29 20.42 10.08
CA PHE A 779 -26.63 21.30 11.21
C PHE A 779 -28.10 21.24 11.65
N ALA A 780 -28.74 20.08 11.52
CA ALA A 780 -30.12 19.87 11.98
C ALA A 780 -30.28 19.97 13.51
N HIS A 781 -29.25 19.66 14.31
CA HIS A 781 -29.38 19.60 15.78
C HIS A 781 -29.10 20.94 16.50
N LEU A 782 -28.36 21.85 15.88
CA LEU A 782 -27.94 23.14 16.47
C LEU A 782 -28.67 24.36 15.88
N SER A 783 -29.40 24.23 14.75
CA SER A 783 -30.36 25.26 14.30
C SER A 783 -31.48 25.51 15.31
N ARG A 784 -31.78 24.55 16.19
CA ARG A 784 -32.69 24.76 17.34
C ARG A 784 -32.12 25.71 18.40
N ILE A 785 -30.83 26.04 18.33
CA ILE A 785 -30.10 26.91 19.28
C ILE A 785 -29.58 28.20 18.60
N GLY A 786 -29.90 28.46 17.33
CA GLY A 786 -29.66 29.76 16.66
C GLY A 786 -28.28 30.00 16.05
N LEU A 787 -27.51 28.95 15.73
CA LEU A 787 -26.14 29.04 15.19
C LEU A 787 -26.13 28.84 13.65
N ASN A 788 -25.59 29.80 12.88
CA ASN A 788 -25.59 29.79 11.41
C ASN A 788 -24.23 29.37 10.81
N SER A 789 -24.21 28.43 9.87
CA SER A 789 -22.98 28.04 9.13
C SER A 789 -22.53 29.13 8.14
N ARG A 790 -21.22 29.40 8.10
CA ARG A 790 -20.63 30.45 7.25
C ARG A 790 -19.48 29.91 6.39
N SER A 791 -19.38 30.41 5.16
CA SER A 791 -18.31 30.12 4.21
C SER A 791 -17.67 31.44 3.78
N ILE A 792 -16.38 31.63 4.04
CA ILE A 792 -15.68 32.89 3.75
C ILE A 792 -14.53 32.62 2.77
N LEU A 793 -14.50 33.35 1.66
CA LEU A 793 -13.35 33.43 0.76
C LEU A 793 -12.48 34.62 1.12
N LEU A 794 -11.25 34.35 1.55
CA LEU A 794 -10.19 35.35 1.69
C LEU A 794 -9.36 35.37 0.42
N ALA A 795 -9.43 36.44 -0.36
CA ALA A 795 -8.73 36.56 -1.64
C ALA A 795 -7.76 37.75 -1.66
N LEU A 796 -6.53 37.53 -2.13
CA LEU A 796 -5.54 38.61 -2.37
C LEU A 796 -5.67 39.24 -3.76
N ASP A 797 -6.25 38.50 -4.71
CA ASP A 797 -6.34 38.87 -6.12
C ASP A 797 -7.77 38.65 -6.62
N GLY A 798 -8.29 39.61 -7.37
CA GLY A 798 -9.60 39.53 -8.02
C GLY A 798 -9.70 38.37 -9.02
N SER A 799 -8.59 37.79 -9.47
CA SER A 799 -8.61 36.56 -10.27
C SER A 799 -9.23 35.37 -9.53
N ILE A 800 -9.04 35.28 -8.22
CA ILE A 800 -9.61 34.21 -7.37
C ILE A 800 -11.10 34.44 -7.17
N GLU A 801 -11.50 35.69 -6.90
CA GLU A 801 -12.92 36.09 -6.80
C GLU A 801 -13.67 35.79 -8.11
N LYS A 802 -13.08 36.17 -9.26
CA LYS A 802 -13.66 35.89 -10.57
C LYS A 802 -13.88 34.40 -10.80
N ARG A 803 -12.90 33.56 -10.42
CA ARG A 803 -13.01 32.11 -10.58
C ARG A 803 -14.05 31.49 -9.64
N GLU A 804 -14.21 32.02 -8.43
CA GLU A 804 -15.32 31.62 -7.56
C GLU A 804 -16.67 31.99 -8.15
N LEU A 805 -16.81 33.19 -8.74
CA LEU A 805 -18.02 33.61 -9.43
C LEU A 805 -18.33 32.73 -10.65
N GLU A 806 -17.31 32.35 -11.42
CA GLU A 806 -17.44 31.39 -12.52
C GLU A 806 -17.94 30.01 -12.03
N ASN A 807 -17.47 29.55 -10.87
CA ASN A 807 -17.96 28.31 -10.26
C ASN A 807 -19.44 28.40 -9.83
N ILE A 808 -19.88 29.54 -9.28
CA ILE A 808 -21.29 29.80 -8.93
C ILE A 808 -22.16 29.80 -10.19
N GLN A 809 -21.70 30.43 -11.28
CA GLN A 809 -22.40 30.43 -12.56
C GLN A 809 -22.54 29.02 -13.15
N LYS A 810 -21.50 28.19 -13.02
CA LYS A 810 -21.55 26.79 -13.43
C LYS A 810 -22.56 25.98 -12.62
N GLU A 811 -22.64 26.16 -11.31
CA GLU A 811 -23.68 25.49 -10.49
C GLU A 811 -25.10 25.83 -10.98
N GLU A 812 -25.36 27.11 -11.28
CA GLU A 812 -26.66 27.52 -11.81
C GLU A 812 -26.92 26.92 -13.20
N LEU A 813 -25.91 26.88 -14.07
CA LEU A 813 -26.01 26.20 -15.37
C LEU A 813 -26.36 24.71 -15.20
N MET A 814 -25.69 24.00 -14.26
CA MET A 814 -25.99 22.60 -13.96
C MET A 814 -27.46 22.41 -13.59
N ARG A 815 -28.00 23.30 -12.75
CA ARG A 815 -29.39 23.26 -12.31
C ARG A 815 -30.37 23.44 -13.48
N LEU A 816 -30.07 24.35 -14.39
CA LEU A 816 -30.88 24.59 -15.60
C LEU A 816 -30.83 23.39 -16.57
N CYS A 817 -29.64 22.84 -16.83
CA CYS A 817 -29.46 21.64 -17.65
C CYS A 817 -30.19 20.43 -17.05
N LEU A 818 -30.12 20.24 -15.73
CA LEU A 818 -30.82 19.18 -15.03
C LEU A 818 -32.33 19.30 -15.17
N LYS A 819 -32.87 20.51 -15.04
CA LYS A 819 -34.30 20.77 -15.26
C LYS A 819 -34.74 20.39 -16.68
N HIS A 820 -33.89 20.63 -17.68
CA HIS A 820 -34.15 20.25 -19.07
C HIS A 820 -34.11 18.72 -19.28
N ILE A 821 -33.12 18.02 -18.72
CA ILE A 821 -33.04 16.55 -18.82
C ILE A 821 -34.27 15.90 -18.17
N GLN A 822 -34.72 16.45 -17.04
CA GLN A 822 -35.85 15.93 -16.28
C GLN A 822 -37.22 16.14 -16.93
N THR A 823 -37.34 16.90 -18.03
CA THR A 823 -38.60 16.94 -18.80
C THR A 823 -38.80 15.70 -19.66
N LYS A 824 -37.75 14.88 -19.84
CA LYS A 824 -37.78 13.66 -20.64
C LYS A 824 -38.35 12.51 -19.82
N SER A 825 -39.13 11.63 -20.45
CA SER A 825 -39.62 10.41 -19.81
C SER A 825 -38.49 9.37 -19.66
N GLU A 826 -38.66 8.38 -18.78
CA GLU A 826 -37.68 7.29 -18.60
C GLU A 826 -37.42 6.52 -19.91
N ALA A 827 -38.45 6.35 -20.76
CA ALA A 827 -38.31 5.73 -22.07
C ALA A 827 -37.47 6.58 -23.04
N GLN A 828 -37.68 7.90 -23.05
CA GLN A 828 -36.88 8.82 -23.86
C GLN A 828 -35.43 8.88 -23.36
N MET A 829 -35.22 8.91 -22.04
CA MET A 829 -33.90 8.86 -21.44
C MET A 829 -33.15 7.58 -21.82
N LYS A 830 -33.83 6.43 -21.79
CA LYS A 830 -33.25 5.15 -22.20
C LYS A 830 -32.72 5.18 -23.63
N ILE A 831 -33.49 5.70 -24.58
CA ILE A 831 -33.08 5.81 -25.99
C ILE A 831 -31.81 6.67 -26.12
N LEU A 832 -31.82 7.87 -25.52
CA LEU A 832 -30.68 8.80 -25.60
C LEU A 832 -29.41 8.22 -24.96
N VAL A 833 -29.55 7.51 -23.84
CA VAL A 833 -28.45 6.86 -23.13
C VAL A 833 -27.87 5.73 -23.97
N GLU A 834 -28.71 4.88 -24.57
CA GLU A 834 -28.26 3.79 -25.43
C GLU A 834 -27.58 4.29 -26.72
N GLU A 835 -28.07 5.37 -27.34
CA GLU A 835 -27.41 6.04 -28.46
C GLU A 835 -26.02 6.57 -28.08
N LYS A 836 -25.93 7.24 -26.93
CA LYS A 836 -24.65 7.77 -26.41
C LYS A 836 -23.66 6.66 -26.07
N ILE A 837 -24.12 5.53 -25.52
CA ILE A 837 -23.27 4.35 -25.28
C ILE A 837 -22.71 3.79 -26.59
N LYS A 838 -23.52 3.72 -27.66
CA LYS A 838 -23.05 3.29 -28.99
C LYS A 838 -22.02 4.26 -29.57
N GLU A 839 -22.27 5.56 -29.48
CA GLU A 839 -21.32 6.61 -29.91
C GLU A 839 -19.97 6.46 -29.19
N GLN A 840 -19.99 6.35 -27.86
CA GLN A 840 -18.78 6.17 -27.04
C GLN A 840 -18.03 4.87 -27.38
N LYS A 841 -18.75 3.78 -27.68
CA LYS A 841 -18.15 2.51 -28.11
C LYS A 841 -17.43 2.64 -29.45
N ALA A 842 -18.07 3.26 -30.45
CA ALA A 842 -17.48 3.48 -31.77
C ALA A 842 -16.22 4.36 -31.74
N LEU A 843 -16.26 5.45 -30.96
CA LEU A 843 -15.10 6.30 -30.69
C LEU A 843 -13.93 5.49 -30.09
N ARG A 844 -14.23 4.58 -29.16
CA ARG A 844 -13.23 3.75 -28.50
C ARG A 844 -12.64 2.69 -29.42
N GLU A 845 -13.44 2.02 -30.23
CA GLU A 845 -12.98 1.05 -31.24
C GLU A 845 -12.05 1.73 -32.23
N THR A 846 -12.40 2.93 -32.70
CA THR A 846 -11.55 3.75 -33.57
C THR A 846 -10.22 4.09 -32.89
N ALA A 847 -10.25 4.53 -31.62
CA ALA A 847 -9.04 4.83 -30.86
C ALA A 847 -8.17 3.57 -30.60
N MET A 848 -8.79 2.40 -30.39
CA MET A 848 -8.07 1.14 -30.24
C MET A 848 -7.43 0.69 -31.56
N ALA A 849 -8.13 0.84 -32.69
CA ALA A 849 -7.57 0.57 -34.02
C ALA A 849 -6.35 1.46 -34.31
N GLN A 850 -6.47 2.77 -34.05
CA GLN A 850 -5.34 3.71 -34.19
C GLN A 850 -4.16 3.35 -33.27
N ARG A 851 -4.43 2.89 -32.03
CA ARG A 851 -3.38 2.42 -31.11
C ARG A 851 -2.70 1.15 -31.61
N LYS A 852 -3.47 0.21 -32.16
CA LYS A 852 -2.94 -1.04 -32.75
C LYS A 852 -2.06 -0.74 -33.96
N GLU A 853 -2.54 0.08 -34.89
CA GLU A 853 -1.77 0.51 -36.06
C GLU A 853 -0.47 1.22 -35.66
N ARG A 854 -0.53 2.13 -34.68
CA ARG A 854 0.67 2.76 -34.12
C ARG A 854 1.62 1.76 -33.46
N ARG A 855 1.10 0.78 -32.72
CA ARG A 855 1.94 -0.28 -32.11
C ARG A 855 2.67 -1.06 -33.19
N ASP A 856 1.97 -1.44 -34.26
CA ASP A 856 2.53 -2.20 -35.36
C ASP A 856 3.63 -1.38 -36.09
N LEU A 857 3.46 -0.05 -36.24
CA LEU A 857 4.48 0.88 -36.78
C LEU A 857 5.73 1.06 -35.88
N LEU A 858 5.59 0.89 -34.57
CA LEU A 858 6.66 1.08 -33.58
C LEU A 858 7.38 -0.24 -33.23
N THR A 859 6.88 -1.37 -33.70
CA THR A 859 7.44 -2.70 -33.42
C THR A 859 8.83 -2.83 -34.08
N GLY A 860 9.82 -3.28 -33.31
CA GLY A 860 11.21 -3.43 -33.78
C GLY A 860 12.12 -2.22 -33.60
N ARG A 861 11.60 -1.08 -33.11
CA ARG A 861 12.44 0.09 -32.77
C ARG A 861 13.06 -0.07 -31.39
N SER A 862 14.37 0.12 -31.28
CA SER A 862 15.11 0.05 -30.01
C SER A 862 15.97 1.31 -29.84
N PHE A 863 15.93 1.91 -28.65
CA PHE A 863 16.57 3.16 -28.31
C PHE A 863 17.41 3.00 -27.04
N ASP A 864 18.47 3.81 -26.94
CA ASP A 864 19.27 3.87 -25.73
C ASP A 864 18.64 4.88 -24.77
N LEU A 865 18.42 4.48 -23.51
CA LEU A 865 17.89 5.36 -22.46
C LEU A 865 19.06 5.89 -21.62
N CYS A 866 19.23 7.21 -21.64
CA CYS A 866 20.37 7.88 -21.02
C CYS A 866 19.91 8.79 -19.87
N CYS A 867 20.78 9.04 -18.89
CA CYS A 867 20.50 9.93 -17.77
C CYS A 867 20.32 11.37 -18.27
N ARG A 868 19.24 12.02 -17.84
CA ARG A 868 18.93 13.40 -18.23
C ARG A 868 19.98 14.43 -17.83
N LEU A 869 20.63 14.24 -16.67
CA LEU A 869 21.60 15.21 -16.17
C LEU A 869 22.98 15.08 -16.83
N CYS A 870 23.52 13.86 -16.89
CA CYS A 870 24.90 13.63 -17.34
C CYS A 870 25.02 12.94 -18.70
N GLY A 871 23.93 12.43 -19.27
CA GLY A 871 23.95 11.68 -20.53
C GLY A 871 24.45 10.23 -20.42
N ALA A 872 24.76 9.72 -19.22
CA ALA A 872 25.24 8.34 -19.04
C ALA A 872 24.18 7.31 -19.47
N PHE A 873 24.60 6.26 -20.18
CA PHE A 873 23.72 5.15 -20.57
C PHE A 873 23.17 4.40 -19.35
N ILE A 874 21.86 4.15 -19.32
CA ILE A 874 21.16 3.45 -18.23
C ILE A 874 20.73 2.05 -18.66
N CYS A 875 19.93 1.94 -19.73
CA CYS A 875 19.42 0.68 -20.28
C CYS A 875 18.87 0.88 -21.70
N LYS A 876 18.52 -0.20 -22.40
CA LYS A 876 17.81 -0.08 -23.67
C LYS A 876 16.31 -0.03 -23.48
N SER A 877 15.61 0.56 -24.44
CA SER A 877 14.15 0.57 -24.50
C SER A 877 13.55 -0.85 -24.54
N SER A 878 14.27 -1.80 -25.14
CA SER A 878 13.90 -3.23 -25.19
C SER A 878 13.90 -3.92 -23.82
N ASP A 879 14.60 -3.35 -22.84
CA ASP A 879 14.74 -3.94 -21.50
C ASP A 879 13.70 -3.38 -20.52
N MET A 880 12.88 -2.43 -20.97
CA MET A 880 11.79 -1.87 -20.19
C MET A 880 10.56 -2.77 -20.25
N ARG A 881 9.91 -2.95 -19.10
CA ARG A 881 8.63 -3.65 -18.96
C ARG A 881 7.63 -2.83 -18.14
N VAL A 882 6.35 -3.06 -18.36
CA VAL A 882 5.28 -2.55 -17.51
C VAL A 882 4.86 -3.64 -16.52
N ALA A 883 5.05 -3.36 -15.23
CA ALA A 883 4.53 -4.15 -14.12
C ALA A 883 3.30 -3.45 -13.50
N CYS A 884 2.29 -4.24 -13.08
CA CYS A 884 1.07 -3.74 -12.42
C CYS A 884 0.40 -2.56 -13.16
N ASP A 885 0.33 -2.62 -14.49
CA ASP A 885 -0.27 -1.62 -15.40
C ASP A 885 0.31 -0.18 -15.35
N SER A 886 1.30 0.11 -14.48
CA SER A 886 1.73 1.50 -14.21
C SER A 886 3.19 1.67 -13.76
N GLN A 887 3.89 0.59 -13.40
CA GLN A 887 5.29 0.64 -12.97
C GLN A 887 6.19 0.25 -14.14
N TYR A 888 7.06 1.17 -14.55
CA TYR A 888 8.01 0.95 -15.62
C TYR A 888 9.33 0.48 -15.02
N VAL A 889 9.61 -0.81 -15.17
CA VAL A 889 10.77 -1.50 -14.59
C VAL A 889 11.78 -1.86 -15.67
N CYS A 890 13.07 -1.81 -15.32
CA CYS A 890 14.12 -2.32 -16.19
C CYS A 890 14.48 -3.75 -15.81
N CYS A 891 14.45 -4.65 -16.78
CA CYS A 891 14.76 -6.07 -16.66
C CYS A 891 16.12 -6.43 -17.29
N ASP A 892 17.09 -5.52 -17.22
CA ASP A 892 18.49 -5.78 -17.61
C ASP A 892 19.32 -6.16 -16.37
N PRO A 893 19.92 -7.37 -16.29
CA PRO A 893 20.73 -7.81 -15.15
C PRO A 893 21.94 -6.91 -14.90
N THR A 894 22.47 -6.26 -15.94
CA THR A 894 23.68 -5.44 -15.87
C THR A 894 23.41 -4.04 -15.32
N ILE A 895 22.15 -3.65 -15.11
CA ILE A 895 21.78 -2.32 -14.64
C ILE A 895 22.44 -1.95 -13.31
N TRP A 896 22.62 -2.92 -12.41
CA TRP A 896 23.22 -2.74 -11.08
C TRP A 896 24.67 -2.21 -11.15
N GLN A 897 25.38 -2.49 -12.24
CA GLN A 897 26.73 -1.96 -12.47
C GLN A 897 26.69 -0.45 -12.77
N ARG A 898 25.60 0.06 -13.35
CA ARG A 898 25.45 1.44 -13.84
C ARG A 898 24.72 2.37 -12.88
N ILE A 899 24.10 1.83 -11.83
CA ILE A 899 23.38 2.58 -10.80
C ILE A 899 24.00 2.42 -9.42
N GLU A 900 23.99 3.48 -8.63
CA GLU A 900 24.26 3.43 -7.19
C GLU A 900 22.93 3.30 -6.47
N THR A 901 22.84 2.47 -5.44
CA THR A 901 21.57 2.20 -4.77
C THR A 901 21.66 2.54 -3.30
N ARG A 902 20.60 3.15 -2.75
CA ARG A 902 20.51 3.52 -1.34
C ARG A 902 19.18 3.08 -0.77
N VAL A 903 19.21 2.58 0.46
CA VAL A 903 18.00 2.20 1.21
C VAL A 903 17.10 3.42 1.40
N HIS A 904 15.78 3.24 1.26
CA HIS A 904 14.84 4.33 1.40
C HIS A 904 14.43 4.49 2.86
N SER A 905 14.51 5.71 3.42
CA SER A 905 14.10 5.95 4.81
C SER A 905 12.59 5.76 5.08
N ASN A 906 11.77 5.69 4.02
CA ASN A 906 10.31 5.54 4.05
C ASN A 906 9.85 4.39 3.13
N SER A 907 10.42 3.20 3.30
CA SER A 907 10.02 2.00 2.55
C SER A 907 8.56 1.61 2.84
N LYS A 908 7.83 1.10 1.82
CA LYS A 908 6.38 0.81 1.89
C LYS A 908 6.03 -0.50 1.18
N ALA A 909 5.17 -1.30 1.80
CA ALA A 909 4.52 -2.43 1.14
C ALA A 909 3.34 -1.93 0.31
N LEU A 910 3.32 -2.26 -0.98
CA LEU A 910 2.14 -2.17 -1.84
C LEU A 910 1.57 -3.58 -2.00
N SER A 911 0.31 -3.69 -2.43
CA SER A 911 -0.42 -4.96 -2.50
C SER A 911 0.28 -6.11 -3.26
N ILE A 912 1.18 -5.80 -4.19
CA ILE A 912 1.92 -6.79 -5.01
C ILE A 912 3.44 -6.53 -5.01
N ALA A 913 3.90 -5.34 -4.59
CA ALA A 913 5.30 -4.93 -4.68
C ALA A 913 5.77 -4.21 -3.41
N THR A 914 7.01 -4.45 -2.96
CA THR A 914 7.57 -3.76 -1.79
C THR A 914 8.65 -2.78 -2.22
N LEU A 915 8.52 -1.50 -1.86
CA LEU A 915 9.51 -0.48 -2.17
C LEU A 915 10.62 -0.50 -1.11
N VAL A 916 11.86 -0.70 -1.54
CA VAL A 916 13.02 -0.93 -0.65
C VAL A 916 14.13 0.11 -0.76
N GLY A 917 14.21 0.84 -1.88
CA GLY A 917 15.35 1.72 -2.13
C GLY A 917 15.16 2.73 -3.26
N LYS A 918 16.20 3.52 -3.52
CA LYS A 918 16.30 4.45 -4.64
C LYS A 918 17.56 4.17 -5.47
N PRO A 919 17.45 4.07 -6.81
CA PRO A 919 18.57 4.04 -7.73
C PRO A 919 18.99 5.46 -8.13
N TYR A 920 20.30 5.71 -8.07
CA TYR A 920 20.98 6.93 -8.47
C TYR A 920 21.87 6.61 -9.67
N CYS A 921 21.98 7.54 -10.61
CA CYS A 921 22.91 7.40 -11.73
C CYS A 921 24.36 7.49 -11.23
N LYS A 922 25.24 6.53 -11.57
CA LYS A 922 26.67 6.62 -11.24
C LYS A 922 27.42 7.68 -12.07
N GLY A 923 26.85 8.08 -13.20
CA GLY A 923 27.47 9.02 -14.15
C GLY A 923 28.39 8.35 -15.16
N THR A 924 29.24 9.13 -15.81
CA THR A 924 30.22 8.66 -16.80
C THR A 924 31.61 8.61 -16.17
N LYS A 925 32.61 8.06 -16.88
CA LYS A 925 34.01 8.07 -16.43
C LYS A 925 34.55 9.49 -16.16
N GLU A 926 33.92 10.50 -16.73
CA GLU A 926 34.34 11.91 -16.66
C GLU A 926 33.47 12.75 -15.70
N CYS A 927 32.33 12.20 -15.23
CA CYS A 927 31.36 12.94 -14.43
C CYS A 927 30.65 12.01 -13.44
N VAL A 928 30.81 12.26 -12.13
CA VAL A 928 30.00 11.60 -11.10
C VAL A 928 28.61 12.23 -11.12
N CYS A 929 27.61 11.45 -11.53
CA CYS A 929 26.21 11.87 -11.45
C CYS A 929 25.64 11.41 -10.10
N ASN A 930 24.61 12.08 -9.61
CA ASN A 930 23.88 11.65 -8.43
C ASN A 930 22.37 11.88 -8.63
N GLU A 931 21.92 11.75 -9.88
CA GLU A 931 20.52 11.95 -10.23
C GLU A 931 19.67 10.75 -9.82
N VAL A 932 18.52 11.02 -9.20
CA VAL A 932 17.57 9.98 -8.81
C VAL A 932 16.86 9.45 -10.05
N LEU A 933 17.06 8.17 -10.37
CA LEU A 933 16.46 7.55 -11.55
C LEU A 933 15.03 7.05 -11.30
N GLY A 934 14.71 6.64 -10.07
CA GLY A 934 13.39 6.10 -9.72
C GLY A 934 13.36 5.49 -8.32
N THR A 935 12.88 4.25 -8.21
CA THR A 935 12.78 3.48 -6.96
C THR A 935 13.12 2.02 -7.18
N ILE A 936 13.50 1.27 -6.15
CA ILE A 936 13.73 -0.18 -6.24
C ILE A 936 12.53 -0.88 -5.62
N VAL A 937 11.93 -1.81 -6.38
CA VAL A 937 10.77 -2.59 -5.95
C VAL A 937 11.09 -4.08 -5.92
N ARG A 938 10.63 -4.77 -4.89
CA ARG A 938 10.62 -6.24 -4.79
C ARG A 938 9.28 -6.75 -5.30
N LEU A 939 9.27 -7.47 -6.41
CA LEU A 939 8.08 -7.99 -7.09
C LEU A 939 8.27 -9.51 -7.29
N TYR A 940 7.39 -10.33 -6.73
CA TYR A 940 7.50 -11.80 -6.78
C TYR A 940 8.88 -12.36 -6.36
N GLY A 941 9.53 -11.69 -5.41
CA GLY A 941 10.87 -12.06 -4.93
C GLY A 941 12.04 -11.47 -5.73
N ALA A 942 11.81 -10.93 -6.93
CA ALA A 942 12.86 -10.28 -7.73
C ALA A 942 12.97 -8.78 -7.40
N PHE A 943 14.19 -8.27 -7.31
CA PHE A 943 14.45 -6.84 -7.19
C PHE A 943 14.52 -6.17 -8.56
N LEU A 944 13.70 -5.14 -8.78
CA LEU A 944 13.56 -4.44 -10.05
C LEU A 944 13.74 -2.94 -9.86
N PRO A 945 14.68 -2.28 -10.57
CA PRO A 945 14.76 -0.84 -10.62
C PRO A 945 13.63 -0.26 -11.49
N THR A 946 12.80 0.61 -10.91
CA THR A 946 11.89 1.45 -11.68
C THR A 946 12.65 2.64 -12.25
N ILE A 947 12.31 3.01 -13.48
CA ILE A 947 12.92 4.16 -14.16
C ILE A 947 11.85 5.23 -14.39
N SER A 948 12.11 6.45 -13.94
CA SER A 948 11.23 7.59 -14.15
C SER A 948 11.47 8.20 -15.53
N ALA A 949 10.41 8.38 -16.31
CA ALA A 949 10.47 9.13 -17.58
C ALA A 949 11.08 10.53 -17.42
N LYS A 950 11.00 11.14 -16.23
CA LYS A 950 11.57 12.47 -15.97
C LYS A 950 13.09 12.48 -15.83
N ALA A 951 13.68 11.34 -15.49
CA ALA A 951 15.11 11.18 -15.18
C ALA A 951 15.93 10.71 -16.40
N ILE A 952 15.27 10.42 -17.52
CA ILE A 952 15.88 9.85 -18.71
C ILE A 952 15.67 10.71 -19.96
N VAL A 953 16.54 10.52 -20.94
CA VAL A 953 16.47 11.01 -22.32
C VAL A 953 16.49 9.77 -23.22
N VAL A 954 15.65 9.76 -24.27
CA VAL A 954 15.65 8.70 -25.29
C VAL A 954 16.62 9.11 -26.41
N ASP A 955 17.70 8.36 -26.59
CA ASP A 955 18.69 8.59 -27.64
C ASP A 955 18.25 7.90 -28.94
N ASP A 956 17.99 8.71 -29.97
CA ASP A 956 17.49 8.31 -31.28
C ASP A 956 18.60 8.50 -32.31
N LYS A 957 19.33 7.42 -32.63
CA LYS A 957 20.51 7.46 -33.50
C LYS A 957 20.18 7.80 -34.96
N ASP A 958 18.90 7.75 -35.35
CA ASP A 958 18.43 7.99 -36.72
C ASP A 958 18.00 9.45 -36.97
N GLU A 959 17.60 10.20 -35.93
CA GLU A 959 17.30 11.63 -36.02
C GLU A 959 18.54 12.48 -35.69
N ARG A 960 19.17 13.08 -36.71
CA ARG A 960 20.24 14.08 -36.51
C ARG A 960 19.71 15.28 -35.70
N GLY A 961 19.85 15.22 -34.37
CA GLY A 961 20.03 16.39 -33.50
C GLY A 961 18.82 16.97 -32.76
N ARG A 962 17.73 16.22 -32.51
CA ARG A 962 16.70 16.67 -31.54
C ARG A 962 16.28 15.54 -30.61
N MET A 963 16.99 15.40 -29.49
CA MET A 963 16.52 14.60 -28.36
C MET A 963 15.26 15.28 -27.79
N LYS A 964 14.10 14.61 -27.78
CA LYS A 964 12.88 15.13 -27.12
C LYS A 964 12.69 14.42 -25.78
N ASP A 965 12.75 15.17 -24.67
CA ASP A 965 12.46 14.63 -23.34
C ASP A 965 10.95 14.61 -23.12
N GLU A 966 10.39 13.40 -23.15
CA GLU A 966 9.00 13.20 -22.77
C GLU A 966 8.88 12.85 -21.28
N LYS A 967 8.12 13.65 -20.54
CA LYS A 967 8.02 13.52 -19.07
C LYS A 967 7.05 12.41 -18.63
N LYS A 968 6.41 11.73 -19.56
CA LYS A 968 5.40 10.69 -19.32
C LYS A 968 5.70 9.48 -20.17
N TRP A 969 5.79 8.32 -19.52
CA TRP A 969 5.91 7.04 -20.21
C TRP A 969 4.75 6.78 -21.17
N GLU A 970 3.54 7.25 -20.89
CA GLU A 970 2.40 7.17 -21.81
C GLU A 970 2.65 7.86 -23.16
N THR A 971 3.43 8.94 -23.17
CA THR A 971 3.80 9.65 -24.41
C THR A 971 4.95 8.92 -25.11
N ILE A 972 6.01 8.57 -24.38
CA ILE A 972 7.15 7.79 -24.90
C ILE A 972 6.65 6.50 -25.55
N SER A 973 5.79 5.77 -24.84
CA SER A 973 5.24 4.49 -25.29
C SER A 973 4.34 4.62 -26.52
N ARG A 974 3.73 5.80 -26.74
CA ARG A 974 2.81 6.07 -27.84
C ARG A 974 3.52 6.61 -29.09
N GLU A 975 4.67 7.25 -28.92
CA GLU A 975 5.33 8.04 -29.97
C GLU A 975 6.69 7.50 -30.39
N LYS A 976 7.42 6.78 -29.51
CA LYS A 976 8.79 6.32 -29.78
C LYS A 976 8.93 4.80 -29.88
N PHE A 977 8.49 4.03 -28.89
CA PHE A 977 8.55 2.56 -28.88
C PHE A 977 7.47 1.95 -27.99
N PHE A 978 7.08 0.70 -28.23
CA PHE A 978 6.12 -0.01 -27.37
C PHE A 978 6.84 -0.66 -26.17
N ILE A 979 6.22 -0.62 -24.99
CA ILE A 979 6.74 -1.27 -23.77
C ILE A 979 5.85 -2.45 -23.44
N GLU A 980 6.44 -3.64 -23.40
CA GLU A 980 5.71 -4.87 -23.15
C GLU A 980 5.39 -5.07 -21.65
N PRO A 981 4.31 -5.80 -21.31
CA PRO A 981 4.08 -6.26 -19.95
C PRO A 981 5.22 -7.17 -19.47
N ILE A 982 5.51 -7.12 -18.17
CA ILE A 982 6.53 -8.00 -17.57
C ILE A 982 6.13 -9.48 -17.71
N THR A 983 7.08 -10.33 -18.09
CA THR A 983 6.88 -11.78 -18.26
C THR A 983 7.54 -12.59 -17.14
N GLU A 984 7.16 -13.87 -17.01
CA GLU A 984 7.81 -14.80 -16.07
C GLU A 984 9.31 -14.97 -16.38
N ARG A 985 9.69 -14.93 -17.66
CA ARG A 985 11.10 -14.99 -18.08
C ARG A 985 11.90 -13.80 -17.56
N ASP A 986 11.34 -12.59 -17.67
CA ASP A 986 11.98 -11.38 -17.17
C ASP A 986 12.16 -11.43 -15.64
N LEU A 987 11.17 -11.96 -14.91
CA LEU A 987 11.24 -12.15 -13.47
C LEU A 987 12.32 -13.16 -13.06
N LYS A 988 12.39 -14.32 -13.74
CA LYS A 988 13.44 -15.33 -13.49
C LYS A 988 14.84 -14.75 -13.70
N LEU A 989 15.00 -13.96 -14.74
CA LEU A 989 16.26 -13.34 -15.11
C LEU A 989 16.70 -12.27 -14.09
N MET A 990 15.75 -11.53 -13.50
CA MET A 990 16.04 -10.52 -12.48
C MET A 990 16.10 -11.08 -11.05
N LEU A 991 15.64 -12.31 -10.82
CA LEU A 991 15.57 -12.93 -9.49
C LEU A 991 16.95 -13.03 -8.82
N THR A 992 17.97 -13.47 -9.57
CA THR A 992 19.35 -13.59 -9.04
C THR A 992 20.24 -12.42 -9.40
N ALA A 993 19.82 -11.53 -10.31
CA ALA A 993 20.68 -10.47 -10.86
C ALA A 993 21.33 -9.57 -9.80
N LEU A 994 20.58 -9.19 -8.75
CA LEU A 994 21.15 -8.40 -7.65
C LEU A 994 22.08 -9.23 -6.76
N LEU A 995 21.70 -10.48 -6.48
CA LEU A 995 22.50 -11.40 -5.67
C LEU A 995 23.85 -11.71 -6.32
N ASP A 996 23.85 -11.91 -7.63
CA ASP A 996 25.03 -12.17 -8.45
C ASP A 996 25.94 -10.93 -8.53
N TYR A 997 25.36 -9.72 -8.50
CA TYR A 997 26.11 -8.47 -8.47
C TYR A 997 26.71 -8.16 -7.09
N SER A 998 25.91 -8.27 -6.01
CA SER A 998 26.32 -7.98 -4.65
C SER A 998 25.43 -8.70 -3.63
N LYS A 999 26.00 -9.72 -2.97
CA LYS A 999 25.34 -10.45 -1.88
C LYS A 999 24.96 -9.55 -0.71
N GLU A 1000 25.85 -8.64 -0.34
CA GLU A 1000 25.62 -7.68 0.76
C GLU A 1000 24.40 -6.80 0.48
N MET A 1001 24.31 -6.22 -0.73
CA MET A 1001 23.19 -5.35 -1.10
C MET A 1001 21.88 -6.13 -1.21
N HIS A 1002 21.93 -7.37 -1.69
CA HIS A 1002 20.77 -8.26 -1.71
C HIS A 1002 20.25 -8.52 -0.28
N CYS A 1003 21.12 -8.87 0.66
CA CYS A 1003 20.75 -9.08 2.06
C CYS A 1003 20.15 -7.82 2.70
N VAL A 1004 20.74 -6.64 2.44
CA VAL A 1004 20.22 -5.35 2.95
C VAL A 1004 18.81 -5.07 2.44
N PHE A 1005 18.54 -5.24 1.13
CA PHE A 1005 17.21 -5.00 0.59
C PHE A 1005 16.19 -6.07 0.97
N GLU A 1006 16.63 -7.31 1.18
CA GLU A 1006 15.75 -8.38 1.68
C GLU A 1006 15.35 -8.13 3.13
N ALA A 1007 16.30 -7.75 3.99
CA ALA A 1007 16.02 -7.32 5.37
C ALA A 1007 15.08 -6.12 5.42
N GLU A 1008 15.32 -5.10 4.57
CA GLU A 1008 14.42 -3.94 4.49
C GLU A 1008 13.03 -4.34 3.99
N ALA A 1009 12.92 -5.19 2.97
CA ALA A 1009 11.63 -5.69 2.47
C ALA A 1009 10.84 -6.42 3.56
N GLN A 1010 11.52 -7.25 4.35
CA GLN A 1010 10.93 -7.98 5.46
C GLN A 1010 10.49 -7.02 6.57
N MET A 1011 11.35 -6.10 7.00
CA MET A 1011 11.00 -5.08 8.01
C MET A 1011 9.78 -4.25 7.59
N VAL A 1012 9.66 -3.94 6.30
CA VAL A 1012 8.53 -3.19 5.75
C VAL A 1012 7.25 -4.00 5.76
N ALA A 1013 7.33 -5.29 5.39
CA ALA A 1013 6.20 -6.20 5.47
C ALA A 1013 5.74 -6.41 6.92
N GLU A 1014 6.68 -6.57 7.86
CA GLU A 1014 6.41 -6.70 9.29
C GLU A 1014 5.82 -5.43 9.89
N ARG A 1015 6.35 -4.24 9.56
CA ARG A 1015 5.76 -2.96 9.96
C ARG A 1015 4.34 -2.81 9.42
N ALA A 1016 4.11 -3.13 8.15
CA ALA A 1016 2.77 -3.09 7.56
C ALA A 1016 1.81 -4.05 8.26
N LEU A 1017 2.26 -5.27 8.60
CA LEU A 1017 1.48 -6.26 9.35
C LEU A 1017 1.23 -5.79 10.80
N ALA A 1018 2.20 -5.19 11.46
CA ALA A 1018 2.11 -4.68 12.82
C ALA A 1018 1.18 -3.47 12.91
N ASP A 1019 1.26 -2.54 11.95
CA ASP A 1019 0.34 -1.41 11.82
C ASP A 1019 -1.08 -1.91 11.54
N ALA A 1020 -1.25 -2.90 10.64
CA ALA A 1020 -2.55 -3.54 10.42
C ALA A 1020 -3.09 -4.25 11.68
N LYS A 1021 -2.24 -4.93 12.46
CA LYS A 1021 -2.63 -5.52 13.76
C LYS A 1021 -2.99 -4.46 14.79
N ARG A 1022 -2.30 -3.31 14.81
CA ARG A 1022 -2.61 -2.17 15.69
C ARG A 1022 -3.93 -1.51 15.30
N GLU A 1023 -4.19 -1.32 14.01
CA GLU A 1023 -5.47 -0.80 13.50
C GLU A 1023 -6.61 -1.77 13.84
N ARG A 1024 -6.45 -3.09 13.64
CA ARG A 1024 -7.42 -4.11 14.08
C ARG A 1024 -7.66 -4.07 15.59
N LYS A 1025 -6.61 -3.97 16.42
CA LYS A 1025 -6.75 -3.86 17.88
C LYS A 1025 -7.42 -2.56 18.33
N ARG A 1026 -7.20 -1.45 17.64
CA ARG A 1026 -7.91 -0.18 17.87
C ARG A 1026 -9.38 -0.29 17.49
N GLY A 1027 -9.69 -0.87 16.33
CA GLY A 1027 -11.07 -1.16 15.92
C GLY A 1027 -11.84 -2.07 16.88
N VAL A 1028 -11.15 -2.94 17.63
CA VAL A 1028 -11.75 -3.81 18.66
C VAL A 1028 -11.89 -3.14 20.03
N ARG A 1029 -11.13 -2.06 20.32
CA ARG A 1029 -11.25 -1.32 21.60
C ARG A 1029 -12.39 -0.31 21.62
N TYR A 1030 -12.77 0.25 20.47
CA TYR A 1030 -13.82 1.27 20.37
C TYR A 1030 -15.23 0.71 20.14
N THR A 1031 -15.45 -0.59 20.37
CA THR A 1031 -16.78 -1.21 20.23
C THR A 1031 -17.42 -1.63 21.56
N ILE A 1032 -16.76 -1.37 22.70
CA ILE A 1032 -17.24 -1.87 24.00
C ILE A 1032 -17.72 -0.76 24.95
N GLU A 1033 -17.30 0.51 24.78
CA GLU A 1033 -17.62 1.56 25.79
C GLU A 1033 -18.10 2.93 25.26
N ASP A 1034 -18.33 3.13 23.96
CA ASP A 1034 -18.94 4.38 23.44
C ASP A 1034 -20.39 4.19 22.98
#